data_AF-A0A815TBT6-F1
#
_entry.id   AF-A0A815TBT6-F1
#
_cell.length_a   1.000
_cell.length_b   1.000
_cell.length_c   1.000
_cell.angle_alpha   90.00
_cell.angle_beta   90.00
_cell.angle_gamma   90.00
#
_symmetry.space_group_name_H-M   'P 1'
#
loop_
_entity.id
_entity.type
_entity.pdbx_description
1 polymer ?
#
loop_
_entity_poly.entity_id
_entity_poly.type
_entity_poly.pdbx_seq_one_letter_code
_entity_poly.pdbx_strand_id
1 'polypeptide(L)'
;MNDVLKQKERVMETKLDTIQEKVKVEAQTIDTKTKELLEDWSTKKPIGGDLKPRDAIRQLALYETKLNEQLEKRTVLNKAKQSVKMQESGQVDHFEKRIRADLAELEEIRNVWKSLENVCNRLEELKDIQWLTVQPKKLKTNLEELLTSMTAMVSSVKNYHSYGAVKSNIENYLKMIPFINELKSEALKDRHWKDMVKTLDLTMTWNNMADLTLRDIWDQVDNFKKNENLLRDIMINAQGEKALEEFLKQISEQWKVYQLELIDYQKKCKVIKSWDDLFTKAKENLSNILSMKLSPYFKAFEAETLSWEDKLNRIINIFDIWIDVQRRWVYLEGIFTSSTDIAQLLPNESQKFQSVANEFVGLLKKVEKSPLVLDVIAIPNVQKLLERLADSLTKIQKALGEYLERQRAAFPRFYFIGDEDLLEMIGNSNNLLRLQKHFKKMFAGVNSLIINEEDPTIIEGVQSKEGEEVKFFNQISIKQHPNINDWLSRVEKEISLTLAKLLAQSIPQLTAIQNNLTDTQGFINWLDQYQAQLVVLAFQVSWSENIERLLVFGKNVDLQPALRQIESTLGMLADLVLADQPTVRRRKLEHLIIEHVHKRDVTRALIDKKVDSASNFEWLAQMRLYFEPSNQNVLEQLKLRMANAEFHYGFEYLGLQDRLVQTPLTDRCFLTMTQALHAKFGGSPFGPAGTGKTESVKALGNALGRFVLVFNCDEAFDFQAMGRIFVGLCQVGAWGCFDEFNRLEERMLSAVSQQIQTIQEALRQQSSANKSTLKIEIVGKTITVNSNMAIFITMNPGYAGRSNLPDNLKSLFRSLAMTVPDKVLIAQVMLYSQGFRDAEILSKKIVPLFTLLSEQLSNQSHYDFGLRSLKSVLVMAGNIKREKIKNNTQDEDEQEIVIQAIMDSFVPRLVADDLVLLNSLLNDVFPNAKYNRPSMTRLREEIENVAKEMFLVCETLWVEKVLQLYQITNLNHGLMFVGPTCCGKTMAWRVLLTALNRIENSDGQAHIIDPKAISKDDLYGYMDQNTREWTDGLFTHILRKIIDNLRGELSKRQWIIFDGDVDPEWVENLNSVLDDNKLLTLPNGERLALPPNVRVMFEVQDLRHATLATVSRTGMVWFNQETVTSAMLLQ
;
A
#
# COMPACT_ATOMS: atom_id res chain seq x y z
N MET A 1 91.12 -59.27 115.68
CA MET A 1 89.96 -58.54 115.11
C MET A 1 90.38 -57.26 114.38
N ASN A 2 91.32 -56.45 114.92
CA ASN A 2 91.86 -55.27 114.24
C ASN A 2 92.58 -55.55 112.91
N ASP A 3 93.26 -56.69 112.75
CA ASP A 3 93.96 -56.99 111.50
C ASP A 3 93.02 -57.38 110.35
N VAL A 4 91.88 -58.02 110.64
CA VAL A 4 90.85 -58.31 109.63
C VAL A 4 90.10 -57.03 109.22
N LEU A 5 89.93 -56.09 110.15
CA LEU A 5 89.28 -54.80 109.89
C LEU A 5 90.18 -53.88 109.05
N LYS A 6 91.49 -53.78 109.35
CA LYS A 6 92.45 -53.02 108.54
C LYS A 6 92.66 -53.60 107.14
N GLN A 7 92.60 -54.93 107.01
CA GLN A 7 92.69 -55.58 105.70
C GLN A 7 91.41 -55.35 104.88
N LYS A 8 90.23 -55.34 105.52
CA LYS A 8 88.96 -54.99 104.86
C LYS A 8 88.84 -53.49 104.55
N GLU A 9 89.39 -52.59 105.38
CA GLU A 9 89.45 -51.15 105.11
C GLU A 9 90.36 -50.84 103.91
N ARG A 10 91.57 -51.41 103.85
CA ARG A 10 92.45 -51.23 102.68
C ARG A 10 91.85 -51.77 101.39
N VAL A 11 91.09 -52.88 101.45
CA VAL A 11 90.36 -53.43 100.29
C VAL A 11 89.14 -52.57 99.94
N MET A 12 88.49 -51.93 100.90
CA MET A 12 87.41 -50.97 100.63
C MET A 12 87.95 -49.66 100.05
N GLU A 13 89.05 -49.10 100.54
CA GLU A 13 89.67 -47.87 100.00
C GLU A 13 90.15 -48.08 98.55
N THR A 14 90.84 -49.18 98.26
CA THR A 14 91.23 -49.48 96.86
C THR A 14 90.03 -49.65 95.95
N LYS A 15 88.95 -50.30 96.43
CA LYS A 15 87.69 -50.40 95.65
C LYS A 15 86.97 -49.06 95.51
N LEU A 16 87.08 -48.16 96.49
CA LEU A 16 86.45 -46.84 96.46
C LEU A 16 87.12 -45.95 95.40
N ASP A 17 88.45 -45.94 95.33
CA ASP A 17 89.21 -45.22 94.31
C ASP A 17 88.90 -45.75 92.90
N THR A 18 88.78 -47.08 92.74
CA THR A 18 88.42 -47.66 91.44
C THR A 18 86.99 -47.29 91.01
N ILE A 19 86.06 -47.15 91.96
CA ILE A 19 84.68 -46.73 91.69
C ILE A 19 84.63 -45.22 91.39
N GLN A 20 85.40 -44.41 92.11
CA GLN A 20 85.53 -42.97 91.88
C GLN A 20 86.05 -42.65 90.47
N GLU A 21 87.07 -43.38 90.01
CA GLU A 21 87.63 -43.20 88.67
C GLU A 21 86.62 -43.62 87.57
N LYS A 22 85.88 -44.72 87.77
CA LYS A 22 84.79 -45.12 86.87
C LYS A 22 83.68 -44.07 86.78
N VAL A 23 83.22 -43.53 87.91
CA VAL A 23 82.18 -42.49 87.94
C VAL A 23 82.67 -41.20 87.26
N LYS A 24 83.96 -40.88 87.33
CA LYS A 24 84.55 -39.70 86.67
C LYS A 24 84.62 -39.85 85.14
N VAL A 25 85.01 -41.02 84.65
CA VAL A 25 85.01 -41.35 83.21
C VAL A 25 83.58 -41.35 82.65
N GLU A 26 82.64 -41.93 83.39
CA GLU A 26 81.24 -41.97 83.00
C GLU A 26 80.60 -40.56 83.01
N ALA A 27 80.98 -39.70 83.97
CA ALA A 27 80.57 -38.30 83.99
C ALA A 27 81.04 -37.51 82.76
N GLN A 28 82.32 -37.63 82.39
CA GLN A 28 82.85 -36.96 81.20
C GLN A 28 82.16 -37.42 79.91
N THR A 29 81.84 -38.71 79.82
CA THR A 29 81.15 -39.29 78.66
C THR A 29 79.71 -38.78 78.53
N ILE A 30 79.01 -38.59 79.65
CA ILE A 30 77.65 -38.02 79.66
C ILE A 30 77.71 -36.51 79.33
N ASP A 31 78.71 -35.78 79.81
CA ASP A 31 78.87 -34.36 79.52
C ASP A 31 79.15 -34.07 78.03
N THR A 32 80.03 -34.83 77.37
CA THR A 32 80.26 -34.70 75.92
C THR A 32 79.01 -35.04 75.12
N LYS A 33 78.35 -36.16 75.42
CA LYS A 33 77.10 -36.55 74.73
C LYS A 33 75.98 -35.52 74.93
N THR A 34 75.91 -34.88 76.09
CA THR A 34 74.93 -33.81 76.32
C THR A 34 75.26 -32.59 75.47
N LYS A 35 76.52 -32.15 75.41
CA LYS A 35 76.92 -30.99 74.59
C LYS A 35 76.60 -31.21 73.11
N GLU A 36 76.94 -32.39 72.58
CA GLU A 36 76.62 -32.76 71.20
C GLU A 36 75.10 -32.72 70.93
N LEU A 37 74.29 -33.26 71.85
CA LEU A 37 72.83 -33.26 71.71
C LEU A 37 72.22 -31.84 71.75
N LEU A 38 72.75 -30.96 72.60
CA LEU A 38 72.29 -29.57 72.71
C LEU A 38 72.68 -28.72 71.49
N GLU A 39 73.88 -28.93 70.92
CA GLU A 39 74.29 -28.30 69.66
C GLU A 39 73.45 -28.79 68.48
N ASP A 40 73.16 -30.10 68.41
CA ASP A 40 72.31 -30.70 67.36
C ASP A 40 70.87 -30.14 67.44
N TRP A 41 70.30 -29.97 68.64
CA TRP A 41 68.99 -29.33 68.83
C TRP A 41 68.98 -27.87 68.35
N SER A 42 70.03 -27.10 68.66
CA SER A 42 70.10 -25.68 68.28
C SER A 42 70.19 -25.45 66.77
N THR A 43 70.77 -26.39 66.02
CA THR A 43 71.02 -26.28 64.58
C THR A 43 69.97 -26.98 63.73
N LYS A 44 69.38 -28.08 64.22
CA LYS A 44 68.44 -28.93 63.46
C LYS A 44 67.00 -28.93 63.99
N LYS A 45 66.61 -27.93 64.79
CA LYS A 45 65.21 -27.81 65.23
C LYS A 45 64.25 -27.68 64.03
N PRO A 46 63.14 -28.45 63.98
CA PRO A 46 62.26 -28.52 62.82
C PRO A 46 61.33 -27.29 62.73
N ILE A 47 61.90 -26.19 62.23
CA ILE A 47 61.23 -24.89 62.02
C ILE A 47 60.98 -24.59 60.52
N GLY A 48 61.63 -25.35 59.62
CA GLY A 48 61.51 -25.18 58.17
C GLY A 48 60.08 -25.40 57.66
N GLY A 49 59.62 -24.51 56.78
CA GLY A 49 58.26 -24.55 56.20
C GLY A 49 58.01 -25.69 55.22
N ASP A 50 59.05 -26.39 54.77
CA ASP A 50 58.97 -27.48 53.78
C ASP A 50 58.72 -28.86 54.41
N LEU A 51 58.66 -28.94 55.74
CA LEU A 51 58.47 -30.20 56.46
C LEU A 51 56.97 -30.52 56.61
N LYS A 52 56.60 -31.77 56.33
CA LYS A 52 55.23 -32.24 56.60
C LYS A 52 54.98 -32.24 58.11
N PRO A 53 53.78 -31.82 58.58
CA PRO A 53 53.46 -31.78 60.01
C PRO A 53 53.73 -33.10 60.73
N ARG A 54 53.42 -34.23 60.09
CA ARG A 54 53.66 -35.58 60.65
C ARG A 54 55.15 -35.89 60.83
N ASP A 55 55.99 -35.49 59.89
CA ASP A 55 57.43 -35.74 59.95
C ASP A 55 58.10 -34.81 60.97
N ALA A 56 57.65 -33.56 61.06
CA ALA A 56 58.10 -32.61 62.08
C ALA A 56 57.73 -33.07 63.50
N ILE A 57 56.49 -33.54 63.73
CA ILE A 57 56.04 -34.08 65.03
C ILE A 57 56.81 -35.34 65.42
N ARG A 58 57.12 -36.22 64.45
CA ARG A 58 57.93 -37.42 64.68
C ARG A 58 59.37 -37.07 65.07
N GLN A 59 59.98 -36.09 64.40
CA GLN A 59 61.32 -35.60 64.74
C GLN A 59 61.35 -34.97 66.15
N LEU A 60 60.35 -34.17 66.52
CA LEU A 60 60.22 -33.61 67.86
C LEU A 60 60.11 -34.71 68.93
N ALA A 61 59.31 -35.75 68.69
CA ALA A 61 59.20 -36.89 69.62
C ALA A 61 60.54 -37.62 69.81
N LEU A 62 61.34 -37.78 68.75
CA LEU A 62 62.66 -38.41 68.84
C LEU A 62 63.64 -37.58 69.69
N TYR A 63 63.62 -36.25 69.58
CA TYR A 63 64.45 -35.37 70.42
C TYR A 63 63.98 -35.34 71.87
N GLU A 64 62.68 -35.38 72.11
CA GLU A 64 62.09 -35.46 73.46
C GLU A 64 62.57 -36.71 74.20
N THR A 65 62.52 -37.88 73.55
CA THR A 65 63.03 -39.14 74.14
C THR A 65 64.53 -39.05 74.44
N LYS A 66 65.32 -38.53 73.51
CA LYS A 66 66.78 -38.38 73.70
C LYS A 66 67.14 -37.41 74.83
N LEU A 67 66.44 -36.28 74.94
CA LEU A 67 66.66 -35.28 75.99
C LEU A 67 66.25 -35.83 77.36
N ASN A 68 65.12 -36.55 77.45
CA ASN A 68 64.68 -37.20 78.69
C ASN A 68 65.63 -38.32 79.14
N GLU A 69 66.10 -39.17 78.23
CA GLU A 69 67.10 -40.21 78.56
C GLU A 69 68.39 -39.62 79.13
N GLN A 70 68.86 -38.49 78.57
CA GLN A 70 70.05 -37.81 79.07
C GLN A 70 69.78 -37.15 80.43
N LEU A 71 68.59 -36.58 80.64
CA LEU A 71 68.18 -36.05 81.94
C LEU A 71 68.20 -37.15 83.00
N GLU A 72 67.60 -38.32 82.74
CA GLU A 72 67.59 -39.46 83.65
C GLU A 72 69.01 -39.94 83.98
N LYS A 73 69.84 -40.19 82.96
CA LYS A 73 71.24 -40.60 83.15
C LYS A 73 72.01 -39.60 84.01
N ARG A 74 71.75 -38.31 83.85
CA ARG A 74 72.38 -37.25 84.64
C ARG A 74 71.87 -37.20 86.09
N THR A 75 70.58 -37.40 86.33
CA THR A 75 70.04 -37.50 87.70
C THR A 75 70.63 -38.71 88.45
N VAL A 76 70.81 -39.85 87.77
CA VAL A 76 71.46 -41.05 88.31
C VAL A 76 72.95 -40.77 88.58
N LEU A 77 73.65 -40.12 87.64
CA LEU A 77 75.04 -39.72 87.81
C LEU A 77 75.21 -38.75 89.00
N ASN A 78 74.32 -37.79 89.18
CA ASN A 78 74.37 -36.85 90.31
C ASN A 78 74.13 -37.56 91.64
N LYS A 79 73.22 -38.53 91.69
CA LYS A 79 73.06 -39.42 92.86
C LYS A 79 74.30 -40.27 93.12
N ALA A 80 74.94 -40.80 92.08
CA ALA A 80 76.17 -41.57 92.20
C ALA A 80 77.35 -40.72 92.71
N LYS A 81 77.53 -39.50 92.19
CA LYS A 81 78.53 -38.53 92.65
C LYS A 81 78.35 -38.17 94.13
N GLN A 82 77.11 -37.99 94.58
CA GLN A 82 76.79 -37.75 96.00
C GLN A 82 77.13 -38.95 96.89
N SER A 83 76.82 -40.17 96.43
CA SER A 83 77.03 -41.41 97.20
C SER A 83 78.52 -41.73 97.44
N VAL A 84 79.41 -41.34 96.53
CA VAL A 84 80.85 -41.60 96.59
C VAL A 84 81.65 -40.41 97.17
N LYS A 85 80.95 -39.42 97.77
CA LYS A 85 81.54 -38.19 98.34
C LYS A 85 82.44 -37.40 97.36
N MET A 86 82.16 -37.47 96.05
CA MET A 86 82.91 -36.72 95.02
C MET A 86 82.39 -35.30 94.81
N GLN A 87 81.29 -34.91 95.47
CA GLN A 87 80.76 -33.55 95.47
C GLN A 87 80.23 -33.15 96.85
N GLU A 88 80.53 -31.91 97.27
CA GLU A 88 79.86 -31.25 98.39
C GLU A 88 78.39 -30.95 98.02
N SER A 89 77.48 -31.12 98.98
CA SER A 89 76.04 -30.86 98.81
C SER A 89 75.79 -29.39 98.43
N GLY A 90 75.48 -29.12 97.15
CA GLY A 90 74.93 -27.81 96.75
C GLY A 90 75.18 -27.31 95.31
N GLN A 91 76.02 -27.95 94.48
CA GLN A 91 76.22 -27.48 93.09
C GLN A 91 75.10 -27.97 92.15
N VAL A 92 74.35 -27.02 91.59
CA VAL A 92 73.31 -27.27 90.57
C VAL A 92 73.97 -27.47 89.21
N ASP A 93 73.61 -28.55 88.51
CA ASP A 93 74.14 -28.89 87.20
C ASP A 93 73.58 -27.96 86.10
N HIS A 94 74.42 -27.07 85.55
CA HIS A 94 74.04 -26.10 84.51
C HIS A 94 73.37 -26.76 83.29
N PHE A 95 73.80 -27.97 82.94
CA PHE A 95 73.23 -28.67 81.79
C PHE A 95 71.82 -29.19 82.06
N GLU A 96 71.49 -29.57 83.31
CA GLU A 96 70.14 -30.00 83.67
C GLU A 96 69.12 -28.86 83.46
N LYS A 97 69.49 -27.62 83.84
CA LYS A 97 68.65 -26.43 83.64
C LYS A 97 68.43 -26.13 82.15
N ARG A 98 69.45 -26.35 81.31
CA ARG A 98 69.36 -26.11 79.86
C ARG A 98 68.52 -27.17 79.15
N ILE A 99 68.66 -28.45 79.51
CA ILE A 99 67.82 -29.54 78.97
C ILE A 99 66.33 -29.29 79.29
N ARG A 100 66.00 -28.80 80.49
CA ARG A 100 64.60 -28.47 80.84
C ARG A 100 64.04 -27.28 80.06
N ALA A 101 64.88 -26.28 79.75
CA ALA A 101 64.46 -25.15 78.90
C ALA A 101 64.20 -25.61 77.45
N ASP A 102 65.06 -26.47 76.91
CA ASP A 102 64.92 -27.01 75.56
C ASP A 102 63.71 -27.96 75.45
N LEU A 103 63.38 -28.72 76.51
CA LEU A 103 62.15 -29.51 76.58
C LEU A 103 60.88 -28.63 76.56
N ALA A 104 60.89 -27.46 77.21
CA ALA A 104 59.78 -26.52 77.16
C ALA A 104 59.62 -25.88 75.76
N GLU A 105 60.73 -25.51 75.10
CA GLU A 105 60.71 -25.02 73.70
C GLU A 105 60.18 -26.10 72.74
N LEU A 106 60.56 -27.36 72.95
CA LEU A 106 60.08 -28.50 72.15
C LEU A 106 58.56 -28.68 72.26
N GLU A 107 58.00 -28.55 73.47
CA GLU A 107 56.56 -28.66 73.71
C GLU A 107 55.76 -27.56 73.00
N GLU A 108 56.28 -26.32 72.99
CA GLU A 108 55.69 -25.21 72.23
C GLU A 108 55.69 -25.48 70.72
N ILE A 109 56.82 -25.92 70.15
CA ILE A 109 56.94 -26.22 68.71
C ILE A 109 56.01 -27.39 68.32
N ARG A 110 55.84 -28.39 69.19
CA ARG A 110 54.91 -29.51 68.96
C ARG A 110 53.46 -29.06 68.87
N ASN A 111 53.07 -28.12 69.72
CA ASN A 111 51.71 -27.57 69.73
C ASN A 111 51.41 -26.76 68.45
N VAL A 112 52.41 -26.07 67.89
CA VAL A 112 52.32 -25.39 66.59
C VAL A 112 52.04 -26.38 65.46
N TRP A 113 52.85 -27.45 65.34
CA TRP A 113 52.70 -28.42 64.26
C TRP A 113 51.40 -29.24 64.36
N LYS A 114 50.94 -29.58 65.57
CA LYS A 114 49.61 -30.20 65.77
C LYS A 114 48.47 -29.30 65.32
N SER A 115 48.57 -27.99 65.56
CA SER A 115 47.54 -27.03 65.13
C SER A 115 47.51 -26.86 63.61
N LEU A 116 48.67 -26.93 62.95
CA LEU A 116 48.79 -26.86 61.49
C LEU A 116 48.39 -28.17 60.79
N GLU A 117 48.48 -29.33 61.45
CA GLU A 117 48.14 -30.64 60.88
C GLU A 117 46.69 -30.69 60.37
N ASN A 118 45.74 -30.14 61.13
CA ASN A 118 44.33 -30.10 60.72
C ASN A 118 44.10 -29.28 59.44
N VAL A 119 44.81 -28.16 59.30
CA VAL A 119 44.70 -27.28 58.12
C VAL A 119 45.37 -27.94 56.90
N CYS A 120 46.53 -28.57 57.08
CA CYS A 120 47.24 -29.28 56.01
C CYS A 120 46.46 -30.50 55.50
N ASN A 121 45.86 -31.31 56.38
CA ASN A 121 45.06 -32.47 55.97
C ASN A 121 43.85 -32.04 55.15
N ARG A 122 43.14 -30.99 55.56
CA ARG A 122 41.98 -30.48 54.83
C ARG A 122 42.37 -29.83 53.50
N LEU A 123 43.57 -29.25 53.40
CA LEU A 123 44.15 -28.82 52.12
C LEU A 123 44.49 -30.00 51.20
N GLU A 124 44.98 -31.12 51.73
CA GLU A 124 45.23 -32.34 50.95
C GLU A 124 43.92 -32.96 50.44
N GLU A 125 42.86 -32.99 51.26
CA GLU A 125 41.52 -33.43 50.85
C GLU A 125 40.96 -32.59 49.68
N LEU A 126 41.15 -31.27 49.72
CA LEU A 126 40.73 -30.39 48.62
C LEU A 126 41.51 -30.67 47.33
N LYS A 127 42.81 -31.00 47.44
CA LYS A 127 43.67 -31.32 46.29
C LYS A 127 43.23 -32.60 45.58
N ASP A 128 42.69 -33.58 46.30
CA ASP A 128 42.32 -34.89 45.75
C ASP A 128 40.92 -34.91 45.07
N ILE A 129 40.20 -33.77 45.03
CA ILE A 129 38.88 -33.68 44.37
C ILE A 129 39.04 -33.82 42.85
N GLN A 130 38.22 -34.69 42.24
CA GLN A 130 38.15 -34.85 40.78
C GLN A 130 37.65 -33.57 40.09
N TRP A 131 38.33 -33.15 39.03
CA TRP A 131 38.07 -31.89 38.32
C TRP A 131 36.61 -31.75 37.90
N LEU A 132 35.99 -32.79 37.35
CA LEU A 132 34.57 -32.79 36.94
C LEU A 132 33.62 -32.36 38.05
N THR A 133 33.90 -32.76 39.30
CA THR A 133 33.05 -32.48 40.48
C THR A 133 33.36 -31.16 41.18
N VAL A 134 34.45 -30.48 40.80
CA VAL A 134 34.88 -29.22 41.42
C VAL A 134 33.83 -28.12 41.18
N GLN A 135 33.34 -27.54 42.27
CA GLN A 135 32.48 -26.37 42.28
C GLN A 135 33.28 -25.16 42.79
N PRO A 136 33.63 -24.18 41.92
CA PRO A 136 34.54 -23.09 42.29
C PRO A 136 34.05 -22.24 43.47
N LYS A 137 32.72 -22.03 43.58
CA LYS A 137 32.10 -21.28 44.70
C LYS A 137 32.32 -21.98 46.04
N LYS A 138 32.10 -23.30 46.11
CA LYS A 138 32.34 -24.10 47.33
C LYS A 138 33.82 -24.17 47.68
N LEU A 139 34.67 -24.29 46.66
CA LEU A 139 36.13 -24.28 46.83
C LEU A 139 36.63 -22.97 47.45
N LYS A 140 36.07 -21.83 47.03
CA LYS A 140 36.36 -20.51 47.62
C LYS A 140 36.02 -20.45 49.09
N THR A 141 34.78 -20.83 49.44
CA THR A 141 34.31 -20.84 50.83
C THR A 141 35.21 -21.72 51.71
N ASN A 142 35.56 -22.93 51.25
CA ASN A 142 36.43 -23.82 51.99
C ASN A 142 37.84 -23.24 52.24
N LEU A 143 38.42 -22.55 51.25
CA LEU A 143 39.74 -21.91 51.40
C LEU A 143 39.69 -20.67 52.30
N GLU A 144 38.61 -19.87 52.24
CA GLU A 144 38.38 -18.73 53.14
C GLU A 144 38.16 -19.19 54.59
N GLU A 145 37.43 -20.29 54.80
CA GLU A 145 37.27 -20.93 56.11
C GLU A 145 38.62 -21.40 56.67
N LEU A 146 39.46 -22.04 55.84
CA LEU A 146 40.80 -22.46 56.25
C LEU A 146 41.69 -21.26 56.60
N LEU A 147 41.65 -20.18 55.81
CA LEU A 147 42.39 -18.94 56.10
C LEU A 147 41.91 -18.27 57.41
N THR A 148 40.61 -18.28 57.66
CA THR A 148 39.99 -17.78 58.90
C THR A 148 40.42 -18.63 60.10
N SER A 149 40.44 -19.96 59.95
CA SER A 149 40.91 -20.89 60.98
C SER A 149 42.39 -20.67 61.32
N MET A 150 43.23 -20.34 60.33
CA MET A 150 44.64 -20.00 60.55
C MET A 150 44.79 -18.65 61.26
N THR A 151 44.01 -17.64 60.90
CA THR A 151 44.13 -16.30 61.51
C THR A 151 43.63 -16.25 62.95
N ALA A 152 42.76 -17.18 63.36
CA ALA A 152 42.28 -17.34 64.74
C ALA A 152 43.30 -17.99 65.71
N MET A 153 44.44 -18.50 65.23
CA MET A 153 45.46 -19.14 66.07
C MET A 153 46.20 -18.13 66.99
N VAL A 154 46.73 -18.63 68.12
CA VAL A 154 47.41 -17.84 69.17
C VAL A 154 48.65 -17.11 68.61
N SER A 155 48.96 -15.91 69.12
CA SER A 155 50.07 -15.07 68.63
C SER A 155 51.46 -15.73 68.67
N SER A 156 51.70 -16.64 69.63
CA SER A 156 52.94 -17.43 69.72
C SER A 156 53.16 -18.35 68.52
N VAL A 157 52.08 -18.85 67.90
CA VAL A 157 52.10 -19.75 66.73
C VAL A 157 52.36 -18.97 65.44
N LYS A 158 51.93 -17.70 65.37
CA LYS A 158 52.02 -16.85 64.17
C LYS A 158 53.43 -16.40 63.83
N ASN A 159 54.34 -16.37 64.81
CA ASN A 159 55.73 -15.94 64.62
C ASN A 159 56.62 -17.02 63.96
N TYR A 160 56.09 -18.22 63.76
CA TYR A 160 56.83 -19.33 63.14
C TYR A 160 56.75 -19.30 61.61
N HIS A 161 57.86 -19.64 60.95
CA HIS A 161 57.97 -19.62 59.48
C HIS A 161 57.03 -20.62 58.80
N SER A 162 56.74 -21.76 59.44
CA SER A 162 55.81 -22.79 58.95
C SER A 162 54.36 -22.29 58.82
N TYR A 163 53.92 -21.40 59.72
CA TYR A 163 52.61 -20.75 59.62
C TYR A 163 52.54 -19.82 58.40
N GLY A 164 53.60 -19.03 58.16
CA GLY A 164 53.70 -18.14 57.00
C GLY A 164 53.64 -18.88 55.67
N ALA A 165 54.31 -20.02 55.55
CA ALA A 165 54.33 -20.84 54.33
C ALA A 165 52.95 -21.41 53.98
N VAL A 166 52.24 -22.01 54.95
CA VAL A 166 50.90 -22.57 54.72
C VAL A 166 49.89 -21.47 54.40
N LYS A 167 49.97 -20.33 55.09
CA LYS A 167 49.11 -19.16 54.82
C LYS A 167 49.31 -18.63 53.40
N SER A 168 50.57 -18.47 52.98
CA SER A 168 50.90 -18.02 51.62
C SER A 168 50.38 -18.99 50.55
N ASN A 169 50.38 -20.30 50.82
CA ASN A 169 49.82 -21.30 49.90
C ASN A 169 48.30 -21.16 49.75
N ILE A 170 47.57 -20.98 50.85
CA ILE A 170 46.11 -20.75 50.81
C ILE A 170 45.78 -19.45 50.07
N GLU A 171 46.51 -18.36 50.34
CA GLU A 171 46.33 -17.07 49.65
C GLU A 171 46.62 -17.19 48.14
N ASN A 172 47.61 -17.97 47.73
CA ASN A 172 47.90 -18.25 46.33
C ASN A 172 46.79 -19.07 45.65
N TYR A 173 46.22 -20.07 46.32
CA TYR A 173 45.08 -20.82 45.78
C TYR A 173 43.81 -19.98 45.68
N LEU A 174 43.55 -19.08 46.63
CA LEU A 174 42.43 -18.13 46.56
C LEU A 174 42.55 -17.19 45.35
N LYS A 175 43.75 -16.73 45.01
CA LYS A 175 44.01 -15.91 43.82
C LYS A 175 43.73 -16.65 42.50
N MET A 176 43.75 -17.97 42.48
CA MET A 176 43.50 -18.80 41.28
C MET A 176 42.02 -19.12 41.02
N ILE A 177 41.12 -18.80 41.96
CA ILE A 177 39.70 -19.13 41.83
C ILE A 177 39.01 -18.47 40.63
N PRO A 178 39.26 -17.19 40.27
CA PRO A 178 38.70 -16.58 39.07
C PRO A 178 39.05 -17.37 37.80
N PHE A 179 40.29 -17.82 37.69
CA PHE A 179 40.77 -18.63 36.57
C PHE A 179 40.12 -20.03 36.53
N ILE A 180 39.91 -20.66 37.69
CA ILE A 180 39.17 -21.93 37.80
C ILE A 180 37.70 -21.77 37.37
N ASN A 181 37.07 -20.62 37.66
CA ASN A 181 35.74 -20.32 37.15
C ASN A 181 35.71 -20.23 35.62
N GLU A 182 36.70 -19.57 35.02
CA GLU A 182 36.81 -19.44 33.55
C GLU A 182 37.02 -20.82 32.89
N LEU A 183 37.88 -21.67 33.45
CA LEU A 183 38.12 -23.04 32.98
C LEU A 183 36.91 -23.98 33.12
N LYS A 184 35.95 -23.63 33.98
CA LYS A 184 34.68 -24.36 34.15
C LYS A 184 33.55 -23.83 33.28
N SER A 185 33.82 -22.85 32.42
CA SER A 185 32.85 -22.35 31.45
C SER A 185 32.38 -23.44 30.48
N GLU A 186 31.07 -23.48 30.23
CA GLU A 186 30.46 -24.37 29.21
C GLU A 186 30.93 -24.08 27.78
N ALA A 187 31.58 -22.94 27.55
CA ALA A 187 32.15 -22.60 26.24
C ALA A 187 33.35 -23.50 25.88
N LEU A 188 34.06 -24.04 26.88
CA LEU A 188 35.22 -24.90 26.66
C LEU A 188 34.79 -26.32 26.32
N LYS A 189 35.10 -26.76 25.09
CA LYS A 189 34.87 -28.12 24.59
C LYS A 189 36.19 -28.88 24.50
N ASP A 190 36.12 -30.18 24.23
CA ASP A 190 37.28 -31.07 24.12
C ASP A 190 38.36 -30.56 23.15
N ARG A 191 37.97 -29.86 22.08
CA ARG A 191 38.94 -29.23 21.14
C ARG A 191 39.77 -28.13 21.81
N HIS A 192 39.13 -27.25 22.59
CA HIS A 192 39.80 -26.18 23.33
C HIS A 192 40.70 -26.78 24.42
N TRP A 193 40.26 -27.86 25.07
CA TRP A 193 41.08 -28.59 26.03
C TRP A 193 42.32 -29.21 25.39
N LYS A 194 42.21 -29.81 24.20
CA LYS A 194 43.35 -30.34 23.45
C LYS A 194 44.33 -29.23 23.04
N ASP A 195 43.82 -28.08 22.60
CA ASP A 195 44.65 -26.92 22.25
C ASP A 195 45.36 -26.35 23.48
N MET A 196 44.69 -26.29 24.64
CA MET A 196 45.32 -25.91 25.90
C MET A 196 46.41 -26.89 26.33
N VAL A 197 46.15 -28.20 26.28
CA VAL A 197 47.13 -29.25 26.62
C VAL A 197 48.35 -29.18 25.71
N LYS A 198 48.15 -28.90 24.42
CA LYS A 198 49.23 -28.72 23.45
C LYS A 198 50.03 -27.43 23.68
N THR A 199 49.36 -26.33 24.02
CA THR A 199 50.01 -25.03 24.29
C THR A 199 50.82 -25.06 25.59
N LEU A 200 50.45 -25.92 26.53
CA LEU A 200 51.12 -26.09 27.82
C LEU A 200 52.17 -27.22 27.81
N ASP A 201 52.37 -27.92 26.68
CA ASP A 201 53.24 -29.11 26.56
C ASP A 201 52.92 -30.24 27.59
N LEU A 202 51.64 -30.36 28.01
CA LEU A 202 51.17 -31.32 29.02
C LEU A 202 50.64 -32.63 28.43
N THR A 203 50.98 -32.93 27.17
CA THR A 203 50.44 -34.06 26.39
C THR A 203 50.68 -35.43 27.01
N MET A 204 51.67 -35.57 27.88
CA MET A 204 51.95 -36.84 28.59
C MET A 204 51.18 -37.00 29.91
N THR A 205 50.60 -35.93 30.46
CA THR A 205 50.01 -35.91 31.80
C THR A 205 48.48 -35.93 31.76
N TRP A 206 47.85 -35.30 30.76
CA TRP A 206 46.40 -35.11 30.67
C TRP A 206 45.79 -35.82 29.45
N ASN A 207 45.79 -37.16 29.47
CA ASN A 207 45.21 -37.96 28.38
C ASN A 207 43.68 -38.06 28.42
N ASN A 208 43.07 -38.02 29.63
CA ASN A 208 41.63 -38.05 29.82
C ASN A 208 41.18 -37.00 30.85
N MET A 209 40.19 -36.19 30.49
CA MET A 209 39.57 -35.19 31.38
C MET A 209 38.89 -35.79 32.62
N ALA A 210 38.58 -37.09 32.59
CA ALA A 210 37.89 -37.80 33.68
C ALA A 210 38.81 -38.13 34.88
N ASP A 211 40.11 -38.29 34.63
CA ASP A 211 41.09 -38.70 35.65
C ASP A 211 41.78 -37.50 36.31
N LEU A 212 41.48 -36.29 35.84
CA LEU A 212 42.15 -35.05 36.21
C LEU A 212 41.66 -34.58 37.59
N THR A 213 42.59 -34.31 38.51
CA THR A 213 42.28 -33.84 39.87
C THR A 213 42.60 -32.36 40.03
N LEU A 214 42.06 -31.72 41.07
CA LEU A 214 42.37 -30.33 41.38
C LEU A 214 43.86 -30.11 41.68
N ARG A 215 44.54 -31.13 42.22
CA ARG A 215 46.00 -31.17 42.40
C ARG A 215 46.73 -30.92 41.08
N ASP A 216 46.34 -31.60 40.02
CA ASP A 216 47.02 -31.50 38.73
C ASP A 216 46.95 -30.08 38.14
N ILE A 217 45.86 -29.36 38.40
CA ILE A 217 45.68 -27.96 37.96
C ILE A 217 46.44 -26.98 38.86
N TRP A 218 46.43 -27.22 40.17
CA TRP A 218 47.15 -26.38 41.14
C TRP A 218 48.67 -26.55 41.10
N ASP A 219 49.18 -27.71 40.70
CA ASP A 219 50.63 -27.95 40.57
C ASP A 219 51.21 -27.31 39.30
N GLN A 220 50.36 -26.98 38.32
CA GLN A 220 50.75 -26.32 37.07
C GLN A 220 50.55 -24.80 37.10
N VAL A 221 50.26 -24.21 38.27
CA VAL A 221 49.94 -22.77 38.44
C VAL A 221 51.00 -21.84 37.85
N ASP A 222 52.27 -22.20 37.94
CA ASP A 222 53.37 -21.38 37.39
C ASP A 222 53.43 -21.42 35.86
N ASN A 223 53.02 -22.52 35.24
CA ASN A 223 52.90 -22.64 33.78
C ASN A 223 51.66 -21.91 33.26
N PHE A 224 50.55 -21.97 34.01
CA PHE A 224 49.34 -21.21 33.73
C PHE A 224 49.58 -19.70 33.76
N LYS A 225 50.33 -19.20 34.75
CA LYS A 225 50.69 -17.77 34.84
C LYS A 225 51.63 -17.31 33.72
N LYS A 226 52.57 -18.16 33.30
CA LYS A 226 53.50 -17.84 32.20
C LYS A 226 52.79 -17.71 30.85
N ASN A 227 51.77 -18.52 30.61
CA ASN A 227 51.04 -18.59 29.34
C ASN A 227 49.63 -17.96 29.42
N GLU A 228 49.38 -17.08 30.39
CA GLU A 228 48.05 -16.53 30.70
C GLU A 228 47.36 -15.88 29.49
N ASN A 229 48.10 -15.11 28.69
CA ASN A 229 47.56 -14.43 27.51
C ASN A 229 47.07 -15.41 26.43
N LEU A 230 47.85 -16.47 26.16
CA LEU A 230 47.49 -17.49 25.17
C LEU A 230 46.26 -18.29 25.61
N LEU A 231 46.12 -18.54 26.90
CA LEU A 231 44.96 -19.23 27.46
C LEU A 231 43.71 -18.36 27.43
N ARG A 232 43.84 -17.06 27.69
CA ARG A 232 42.74 -16.10 27.50
C ARG A 232 42.30 -16.03 26.03
N ASP A 233 43.22 -16.08 25.07
CA ASP A 233 42.86 -16.11 23.65
C ASP A 233 42.06 -17.38 23.29
N ILE A 234 42.43 -18.55 23.83
CA ILE A 234 41.67 -19.79 23.67
C ILE A 234 40.27 -19.68 24.31
N MET A 235 40.15 -19.03 25.47
CA MET A 235 38.86 -18.81 26.14
C MET A 235 37.97 -17.83 25.37
N ILE A 236 38.53 -16.75 24.82
CA ILE A 236 37.82 -15.79 23.97
C ILE A 236 37.33 -16.49 22.69
N ASN A 237 38.18 -17.32 22.07
CA ASN A 237 37.80 -18.15 20.93
C ASN A 237 36.63 -19.07 21.29
N ALA A 238 36.71 -19.77 22.43
CA ALA A 238 35.66 -20.67 22.89
C ALA A 238 34.32 -19.94 23.15
N GLN A 239 34.36 -18.75 23.73
CA GLN A 239 33.16 -17.92 23.96
C GLN A 239 32.56 -17.42 22.64
N GLY A 240 33.41 -16.97 21.71
CA GLY A 240 32.98 -16.57 20.37
C GLY A 240 32.33 -17.73 19.59
N GLU A 241 32.89 -18.93 19.70
CA GLU A 241 32.31 -20.14 19.10
C GLU A 241 30.95 -20.52 19.73
N LYS A 242 30.79 -20.41 21.05
CA LYS A 242 29.50 -20.71 21.72
C LYS A 242 28.38 -19.81 21.20
N ALA A 243 28.65 -18.52 21.00
CA ALA A 243 27.68 -17.58 20.45
C ALA A 243 27.24 -17.97 19.03
N LEU A 244 28.18 -18.38 18.18
CA LEU A 244 27.89 -18.85 16.83
C LEU A 244 27.11 -20.17 16.81
N GLU A 245 27.39 -21.08 17.75
CA GLU A 245 26.67 -22.34 17.91
C GLU A 245 25.21 -22.12 18.35
N GLU A 246 24.99 -21.28 19.36
CA GLU A 246 23.64 -20.92 19.82
C GLU A 246 22.84 -20.26 18.69
N PHE A 247 23.50 -19.40 17.91
CA PHE A 247 22.89 -18.76 16.76
C PHE A 247 22.49 -19.75 15.66
N LEU A 248 23.39 -20.67 15.26
CA LEU A 248 23.06 -21.73 14.29
C LEU A 248 21.94 -22.66 14.80
N LYS A 249 21.93 -22.93 16.10
CA LYS A 249 20.87 -23.72 16.73
C LYS A 249 19.51 -23.03 16.62
N GLN A 250 19.45 -21.72 16.87
CA GLN A 250 18.23 -20.93 16.69
C GLN A 250 17.72 -20.98 15.25
N ILE A 251 18.60 -20.79 14.25
CA ILE A 251 18.25 -20.95 12.83
C ILE A 251 17.69 -22.36 12.59
N SER A 252 18.38 -23.39 13.07
CA SER A 252 17.93 -24.77 12.87
C SER A 252 16.56 -25.03 13.49
N GLU A 253 16.28 -24.54 14.70
CA GLU A 253 15.02 -24.74 15.39
C GLU A 253 13.88 -23.99 14.71
N GLN A 254 14.13 -22.75 14.27
CA GLN A 254 13.17 -21.93 13.54
C GLN A 254 12.69 -22.65 12.26
N TRP A 255 13.61 -23.11 11.41
CA TRP A 255 13.27 -23.75 10.13
C TRP A 255 12.72 -25.17 10.27
N LYS A 256 12.98 -25.86 11.40
CA LYS A 256 12.37 -27.16 11.71
C LYS A 256 10.88 -27.06 12.03
N VAL A 257 10.44 -25.92 12.56
CA VAL A 257 9.04 -25.70 12.98
C VAL A 257 8.27 -24.85 11.96
N TYR A 258 8.97 -24.16 11.06
CA TYR A 258 8.33 -23.26 10.10
C TYR A 258 7.37 -23.99 9.14
N GLN A 259 6.08 -23.68 9.25
CA GLN A 259 5.01 -24.21 8.41
C GLN A 259 4.53 -23.16 7.41
N LEU A 260 4.23 -23.61 6.20
CA LEU A 260 3.59 -22.80 5.17
C LEU A 260 2.12 -22.56 5.50
N GLU A 261 1.66 -21.33 5.30
CA GLU A 261 0.24 -21.00 5.40
C GLU A 261 -0.49 -21.44 4.13
N LEU A 262 -1.54 -22.24 4.30
CA LEU A 262 -2.30 -22.85 3.21
C LEU A 262 -3.76 -22.38 3.23
N ILE A 263 -4.28 -21.92 2.09
CA ILE A 263 -5.67 -21.47 1.91
C ILE A 263 -6.39 -22.39 0.92
N ASP A 264 -7.65 -22.73 1.22
CA ASP A 264 -8.51 -23.48 0.31
C ASP A 264 -8.84 -22.67 -0.96
N TYR A 265 -8.39 -23.16 -2.12
CA TYR A 265 -8.74 -22.61 -3.43
C TYR A 265 -9.91 -23.40 -4.03
N GLN A 266 -11.07 -22.74 -4.15
CA GLN A 266 -12.29 -23.26 -4.79
C GLN A 266 -12.71 -24.68 -4.37
N LYS A 267 -12.42 -25.09 -3.12
CA LYS A 267 -12.65 -26.45 -2.57
C LYS A 267 -11.98 -27.60 -3.36
N LYS A 268 -11.03 -27.31 -4.26
CA LYS A 268 -10.30 -28.32 -5.04
C LYS A 268 -8.98 -28.72 -4.39
N CYS A 269 -8.23 -27.73 -3.92
CA CYS A 269 -6.89 -27.89 -3.35
C CYS A 269 -6.53 -26.70 -2.47
N LYS A 270 -5.49 -26.83 -1.65
CA LYS A 270 -4.92 -25.73 -0.88
C LYS A 270 -3.71 -25.11 -1.58
N VAL A 271 -3.70 -23.80 -1.69
CA VAL A 271 -2.60 -22.99 -2.25
C VAL A 271 -1.83 -22.30 -1.14
N ILE A 272 -0.55 -21.99 -1.39
CA ILE A 272 0.31 -21.32 -0.39
C ILE A 272 0.02 -19.82 -0.40
N LYS A 273 -0.09 -19.22 0.78
CA LYS A 273 -0.23 -17.77 1.01
C LYS A 273 0.94 -17.21 1.81
N SER A 274 0.99 -15.87 1.95
CA SER A 274 1.88 -15.15 2.87
C SER A 274 3.37 -15.41 2.63
N TRP A 275 3.80 -15.25 1.38
CA TRP A 275 5.18 -15.45 0.94
C TRP A 275 6.17 -14.47 1.57
N ASP A 276 5.73 -13.25 1.89
CA ASP A 276 6.61 -12.15 2.33
C ASP A 276 7.31 -12.45 3.66
N ASP A 277 6.61 -13.09 4.61
CA ASP A 277 7.18 -13.50 5.89
C ASP A 277 8.27 -14.57 5.69
N LEU A 278 8.04 -15.52 4.77
CA LEU A 278 9.02 -16.56 4.41
C LEU A 278 10.29 -15.94 3.79
N PHE A 279 10.14 -15.02 2.84
CA PHE A 279 11.30 -14.37 2.21
C PHE A 279 12.02 -13.41 3.16
N THR A 280 11.30 -12.67 3.99
CA THR A 280 11.90 -11.76 4.96
C THR A 280 12.76 -12.55 5.94
N LYS A 281 12.20 -13.59 6.56
CA LYS A 281 12.94 -14.48 7.46
C LYS A 281 14.09 -15.22 6.77
N ALA A 282 13.93 -15.65 5.52
CA ALA A 282 15.01 -16.29 4.77
C ALA A 282 16.17 -15.31 4.48
N LYS A 283 15.86 -14.09 4.04
CA LYS A 283 16.86 -13.06 3.74
C LYS A 283 17.57 -12.54 4.98
N GLU A 284 16.85 -12.34 6.09
CA GLU A 284 17.43 -11.97 7.38
C GLU A 284 18.39 -13.05 7.87
N ASN A 285 17.97 -14.32 7.90
CA ASN A 285 18.83 -15.43 8.31
C ASN A 285 20.04 -15.60 7.39
N LEU A 286 19.89 -15.37 6.08
CA LEU A 286 21.00 -15.38 5.12
C LEU A 286 21.98 -14.23 5.39
N SER A 287 21.49 -13.02 5.66
CA SER A 287 22.31 -11.85 6.04
C SER A 287 23.07 -12.08 7.35
N ASN A 288 22.42 -12.72 8.31
CA ASN A 288 23.05 -13.09 9.58
C ASN A 288 24.13 -14.16 9.38
N ILE A 289 23.91 -15.15 8.51
CA ILE A 289 24.94 -16.15 8.14
C ILE A 289 26.13 -15.48 7.43
N LEU A 290 25.88 -14.51 6.54
CA LEU A 290 26.95 -13.74 5.89
C LEU A 290 27.75 -12.93 6.92
N SER A 291 27.09 -12.35 7.93
CA SER A 291 27.75 -11.65 9.04
C SER A 291 28.57 -12.62 9.90
N MET A 292 28.07 -13.83 10.14
CA MET A 292 28.78 -14.90 10.84
C MET A 292 30.05 -15.34 10.10
N LYS A 293 30.08 -15.34 8.77
CA LYS A 293 31.30 -15.65 7.99
C LYS A 293 32.44 -14.65 8.20
N LEU A 294 32.12 -13.40 8.55
CA LEU A 294 33.11 -12.36 8.86
C LEU A 294 33.72 -12.53 10.26
N SER A 295 33.12 -13.39 11.10
CA SER A 295 33.59 -13.65 12.44
C SER A 295 34.90 -14.46 12.43
N PRO A 296 35.90 -14.09 13.26
CA PRO A 296 37.15 -14.85 13.37
C PRO A 296 36.95 -16.28 13.89
N TYR A 297 35.81 -16.57 14.53
CA TYR A 297 35.47 -17.87 15.12
C TYR A 297 34.69 -18.80 14.16
N PHE A 298 34.51 -18.40 12.90
CA PHE A 298 33.68 -19.11 11.91
C PHE A 298 34.19 -20.51 11.55
N LYS A 299 35.50 -20.72 11.55
CA LYS A 299 36.15 -21.90 10.96
C LYS A 299 35.64 -23.24 11.50
N ALA A 300 35.25 -23.30 12.78
CA ALA A 300 34.72 -24.51 13.41
C ALA A 300 33.31 -24.90 12.92
N PHE A 301 32.57 -23.96 12.34
CA PHE A 301 31.17 -24.11 11.91
C PHE A 301 30.98 -23.96 10.40
N GLU A 302 32.08 -23.90 9.65
CA GLU A 302 32.07 -23.64 8.20
C GLU A 302 31.15 -24.62 7.44
N ALA A 303 31.32 -25.92 7.66
CA ALA A 303 30.53 -26.95 6.97
C ALA A 303 29.03 -26.86 7.26
N GLU A 304 28.65 -26.62 8.52
CA GLU A 304 27.25 -26.52 8.93
C GLU A 304 26.60 -25.23 8.42
N THR A 305 27.35 -24.13 8.44
CA THR A 305 26.89 -22.83 7.96
C THR A 305 26.73 -22.83 6.44
N LEU A 306 27.67 -23.40 5.70
CA LEU A 306 27.56 -23.58 4.24
C LEU A 306 26.35 -24.45 3.87
N SER A 307 26.07 -25.49 4.66
CA SER A 307 24.87 -26.31 4.46
C SER A 307 23.57 -25.50 4.67
N TRP A 308 23.51 -24.64 5.68
CA TRP A 308 22.35 -23.78 5.91
C TRP A 308 22.21 -22.68 4.86
N GLU A 309 23.32 -22.08 4.42
CA GLU A 309 23.33 -21.13 3.31
C GLU A 309 22.79 -21.76 2.02
N ASP A 310 23.22 -22.97 1.67
CA ASP A 310 22.70 -23.69 0.50
C ASP A 310 21.21 -23.99 0.65
N LYS A 311 20.77 -24.46 1.82
CA LYS A 311 19.34 -24.69 2.10
C LYS A 311 18.51 -23.42 1.97
N LEU A 312 18.95 -22.30 2.54
CA LEU A 312 18.24 -21.02 2.48
C LEU A 312 18.16 -20.45 1.06
N ASN A 313 19.27 -20.50 0.32
CA ASN A 313 19.26 -20.12 -1.10
C ASN A 313 18.33 -21.00 -1.92
N ARG A 314 18.30 -22.31 -1.64
CA ARG A 314 17.39 -23.26 -2.30
C ARG A 314 15.92 -23.01 -1.94
N ILE A 315 15.63 -22.63 -0.68
CA ILE A 315 14.28 -22.19 -0.25
C ILE A 315 13.86 -20.97 -1.08
N ILE A 316 14.69 -19.93 -1.14
CA ILE A 316 14.39 -18.70 -1.89
C ILE A 316 14.12 -19.02 -3.37
N ASN A 317 15.01 -19.76 -4.03
CA ASN A 317 14.88 -20.07 -5.46
C ASN A 317 13.64 -20.93 -5.77
N ILE A 318 13.36 -21.96 -4.97
CA ILE A 318 12.21 -22.86 -5.20
C ILE A 318 10.90 -22.10 -5.05
N PHE A 319 10.75 -21.31 -3.98
CA PHE A 319 9.50 -20.62 -3.73
C PHE A 319 9.29 -19.39 -4.61
N ASP A 320 10.36 -18.76 -5.13
CA ASP A 320 10.23 -17.69 -6.13
C ASP A 320 9.64 -18.23 -7.44
N ILE A 321 10.14 -19.37 -7.93
CA ILE A 321 9.56 -20.07 -9.09
C ILE A 321 8.16 -20.59 -8.76
N TRP A 322 7.92 -21.08 -7.54
CA TRP A 322 6.61 -21.55 -7.12
C TRP A 322 5.55 -20.45 -7.21
N ILE A 323 5.88 -19.23 -6.77
CA ILE A 323 4.97 -18.08 -6.87
C ILE A 323 4.59 -17.84 -8.33
N ASP A 324 5.56 -17.80 -9.23
CA ASP A 324 5.32 -17.60 -10.66
C ASP A 324 4.41 -18.70 -11.24
N VAL A 325 4.70 -19.97 -10.92
CA VAL A 325 3.87 -21.12 -11.32
C VAL A 325 2.45 -21.01 -10.75
N GLN A 326 2.29 -20.72 -9.46
CA GLN A 326 1.00 -20.61 -8.79
C GLN A 326 0.18 -19.47 -9.41
N ARG A 327 0.75 -18.27 -9.56
CA ARG A 327 0.09 -17.11 -10.15
C ARG A 327 -0.39 -17.38 -11.58
N ARG A 328 0.46 -17.99 -12.41
CA ARG A 328 0.09 -18.36 -13.80
C ARG A 328 -0.93 -19.49 -13.85
N TRP A 329 -0.81 -20.50 -12.99
CA TRP A 329 -1.77 -21.59 -12.92
C TRP A 329 -3.15 -21.09 -12.50
N VAL A 330 -3.25 -20.28 -11.44
CA VAL A 330 -4.51 -19.69 -10.97
C VAL A 330 -5.17 -18.88 -12.10
N TYR A 331 -4.39 -18.07 -12.83
CA TYR A 331 -4.89 -17.33 -13.99
C TYR A 331 -5.51 -18.24 -15.05
N LEU A 332 -4.77 -19.26 -15.49
CA LEU A 332 -5.18 -20.14 -16.58
C LEU A 332 -6.30 -21.10 -16.15
N GLU A 333 -6.31 -21.56 -14.89
CA GLU A 333 -7.38 -22.38 -14.31
C GLU A 333 -8.71 -21.61 -14.35
N GLY A 334 -8.68 -20.34 -13.94
CA GLY A 334 -9.82 -19.42 -14.00
C GLY A 334 -10.36 -19.16 -15.41
N ILE A 335 -9.61 -19.52 -16.47
CA ILE A 335 -10.06 -19.35 -17.86
C ILE A 335 -10.54 -20.67 -18.43
N PHE A 336 -9.71 -21.73 -18.35
CA PHE A 336 -9.99 -23.02 -18.97
C PHE A 336 -11.02 -23.87 -18.23
N THR A 337 -11.25 -23.61 -16.93
CA THR A 337 -12.25 -24.37 -16.15
C THR A 337 -13.60 -23.66 -16.04
N SER A 338 -13.62 -22.33 -16.20
CA SER A 338 -14.84 -21.52 -16.03
C SER A 338 -15.82 -21.62 -17.19
N SER A 339 -15.33 -21.93 -18.40
CA SER A 339 -16.18 -22.07 -19.59
C SER A 339 -15.80 -23.29 -20.40
N THR A 340 -16.79 -24.12 -20.70
CA THR A 340 -16.64 -25.28 -21.59
C THR A 340 -16.31 -24.85 -23.02
N ASP A 341 -16.74 -23.65 -23.40
CA ASP A 341 -16.67 -23.15 -24.76
C ASP A 341 -15.23 -22.74 -25.13
N ILE A 342 -14.47 -22.16 -24.19
CA ILE A 342 -13.03 -21.87 -24.41
C ILE A 342 -12.24 -23.17 -24.59
N ALA A 343 -12.58 -24.24 -23.85
CA ALA A 343 -11.94 -25.53 -24.01
C ALA A 343 -12.22 -26.16 -25.40
N GLN A 344 -13.37 -25.86 -26.01
CA GLN A 344 -13.67 -26.26 -27.39
C GLN A 344 -12.92 -25.41 -28.42
N LEU A 345 -12.72 -24.11 -28.15
CA LEU A 345 -12.01 -23.19 -29.05
C LEU A 345 -10.49 -23.43 -29.08
N LEU A 346 -9.90 -23.84 -27.94
CA LEU A 346 -8.46 -24.09 -27.78
C LEU A 346 -8.21 -25.50 -27.19
N PRO A 347 -8.51 -26.58 -27.94
CA PRO A 347 -8.49 -27.94 -27.40
C PRO A 347 -7.08 -28.44 -27.06
N ASN A 348 -6.07 -28.07 -27.86
CA ASN A 348 -4.69 -28.50 -27.66
C ASN A 348 -4.08 -27.83 -26.41
N GLU A 349 -4.33 -26.54 -26.22
CA GLU A 349 -3.86 -25.76 -25.09
C GLU A 349 -4.58 -26.19 -23.80
N SER A 350 -5.89 -26.46 -23.89
CA SER A 350 -6.69 -26.99 -22.77
C SER A 350 -6.19 -28.36 -22.29
N GLN A 351 -5.89 -29.29 -23.21
CA GLN A 351 -5.32 -30.59 -22.84
C GLN A 351 -3.93 -30.47 -22.19
N LYS A 352 -3.06 -29.62 -22.74
CA LYS A 352 -1.74 -29.33 -22.15
C LYS A 352 -1.89 -28.73 -20.75
N PHE A 353 -2.82 -27.79 -20.59
CA PHE A 353 -3.10 -27.16 -19.31
C PHE A 353 -3.60 -28.18 -18.28
N GLN A 354 -4.54 -29.07 -18.64
CA GLN A 354 -5.03 -30.12 -17.74
C GLN A 354 -3.92 -31.04 -17.26
N SER A 355 -2.97 -31.42 -18.13
CA SER A 355 -1.80 -32.22 -17.74
C SER A 355 -0.94 -31.48 -16.71
N VAL A 356 -0.62 -30.21 -16.97
CA VAL A 356 0.18 -29.34 -16.09
C VAL A 356 -0.52 -29.09 -14.76
N ALA A 357 -1.83 -28.82 -14.79
CA ALA A 357 -2.66 -28.61 -13.62
C ALA A 357 -2.72 -29.85 -12.74
N ASN A 358 -2.88 -31.04 -13.32
CA ASN A 358 -2.88 -32.30 -12.55
C ASN A 358 -1.53 -32.54 -11.84
N GLU A 359 -0.42 -32.25 -12.51
CA GLU A 359 0.91 -32.36 -11.91
C GLU A 359 1.11 -31.35 -10.76
N PHE A 360 0.71 -30.08 -10.97
CA PHE A 360 0.83 -29.03 -9.96
C PHE A 360 -0.10 -29.25 -8.76
N VAL A 361 -1.37 -29.64 -8.99
CA VAL A 361 -2.29 -30.03 -7.91
C VAL A 361 -1.79 -31.27 -7.17
N GLY A 362 -1.17 -32.22 -7.87
CA GLY A 362 -0.50 -33.36 -7.26
C GLY A 362 0.66 -32.94 -6.33
N LEU A 363 1.39 -31.88 -6.69
CA LEU A 363 2.43 -31.26 -5.86
C LEU A 363 1.82 -30.56 -4.64
N LEU A 364 0.78 -29.74 -4.83
CA LEU A 364 0.07 -29.05 -3.74
C LEU A 364 -0.50 -30.04 -2.71
N LYS A 365 -1.06 -31.17 -3.14
CA LYS A 365 -1.53 -32.24 -2.24
C LYS A 365 -0.41 -32.90 -1.43
N LYS A 366 0.83 -32.90 -1.92
CA LYS A 366 1.99 -33.36 -1.13
C LYS A 366 2.36 -32.33 -0.07
N VAL A 367 2.36 -31.04 -0.42
CA VAL A 367 2.58 -29.94 0.53
C VAL A 367 1.50 -29.89 1.60
N GLU A 368 0.24 -30.15 1.24
CA GLU A 368 -0.87 -30.20 2.20
C GLU A 368 -0.67 -31.28 3.28
N LYS A 369 -0.06 -32.42 2.92
CA LYS A 369 0.24 -33.48 3.89
C LYS A 369 1.38 -33.14 4.84
N SER A 370 2.37 -32.39 4.36
CA SER A 370 3.54 -31.97 5.14
C SER A 370 3.89 -30.51 4.81
N PRO A 371 3.29 -29.53 5.52
CA PRO A 371 3.45 -28.10 5.20
C PRO A 371 4.78 -27.52 5.68
N LEU A 372 5.71 -28.34 6.17
CA LEU A 372 7.02 -27.89 6.64
C LEU A 372 7.92 -27.54 5.44
N VAL A 373 8.54 -26.36 5.48
CA VAL A 373 9.40 -25.86 4.38
C VAL A 373 10.53 -26.83 4.04
N LEU A 374 11.17 -27.42 5.05
CA LEU A 374 12.28 -28.37 4.87
C LEU A 374 11.83 -29.66 4.18
N ASP A 375 10.59 -30.11 4.40
CA ASP A 375 10.05 -31.29 3.75
C ASP A 375 9.73 -31.01 2.27
N VAL A 376 9.24 -29.79 1.97
CA VAL A 376 8.94 -29.36 0.60
C VAL A 376 10.21 -29.31 -0.26
N ILE A 377 11.30 -28.73 0.25
CA ILE A 377 12.58 -28.68 -0.50
C ILE A 377 13.25 -30.05 -0.63
N ALA A 378 12.93 -31.00 0.27
CA ALA A 378 13.43 -32.37 0.23
C ALA A 378 12.76 -33.22 -0.86
N ILE A 379 11.65 -32.76 -1.45
CA ILE A 379 10.99 -33.45 -2.56
C ILE A 379 11.97 -33.60 -3.74
N PRO A 380 12.21 -34.83 -4.24
CA PRO A 380 13.16 -35.06 -5.32
C PRO A 380 12.79 -34.28 -6.60
N ASN A 381 13.77 -33.57 -7.17
CA ASN A 381 13.63 -32.82 -8.43
C ASN A 381 12.51 -31.75 -8.44
N VAL A 382 12.04 -31.28 -7.27
CA VAL A 382 10.95 -30.30 -7.20
C VAL A 382 11.25 -29.02 -7.98
N GLN A 383 12.49 -28.54 -7.91
CA GLN A 383 12.92 -27.34 -8.64
C GLN A 383 12.79 -27.51 -10.16
N LYS A 384 13.38 -28.57 -10.73
CA LYS A 384 13.30 -28.87 -12.17
C LYS A 384 11.86 -29.10 -12.64
N LEU A 385 11.03 -29.69 -11.78
CA LEU A 385 9.61 -29.86 -12.06
C LEU A 385 8.90 -28.49 -12.16
N LEU A 386 9.10 -27.60 -11.17
CA LEU A 386 8.53 -26.26 -11.18
C LEU A 386 9.01 -25.42 -12.36
N GLU A 387 10.30 -25.47 -12.72
CA GLU A 387 10.85 -24.81 -13.91
C GLU A 387 10.14 -25.29 -15.19
N ARG A 388 9.95 -26.61 -15.36
CA ARG A 388 9.21 -27.17 -16.50
C ARG A 388 7.73 -26.74 -16.51
N LEU A 389 7.08 -26.70 -15.34
CA LEU A 389 5.69 -26.25 -15.21
C LEU A 389 5.59 -24.76 -15.58
N ALA A 390 6.51 -23.92 -15.10
CA ALA A 390 6.59 -22.50 -15.43
C ALA A 390 6.73 -22.29 -16.94
N ASP A 391 7.64 -23.00 -17.61
CA ASP A 391 7.83 -22.95 -19.06
C ASP A 391 6.56 -23.38 -19.82
N SER A 392 5.91 -24.45 -19.37
CA SER A 392 4.68 -24.95 -20.01
C SER A 392 3.53 -23.97 -19.86
N LEU A 393 3.33 -23.42 -18.66
CA LEU A 393 2.31 -22.38 -18.40
C LEU A 393 2.59 -21.12 -19.23
N THR A 394 3.85 -20.71 -19.37
CA THR A 394 4.24 -19.57 -20.21
C THR A 394 3.89 -19.78 -21.67
N LYS A 395 4.16 -20.98 -22.21
CA LYS A 395 3.80 -21.33 -23.59
C LYS A 395 2.27 -21.32 -23.80
N ILE A 396 1.51 -21.82 -22.83
CA ILE A 396 0.04 -21.81 -22.87
C ILE A 396 -0.48 -20.37 -22.83
N GLN A 397 0.03 -19.54 -21.91
CA GLN A 397 -0.35 -18.14 -21.79
C GLN A 397 -0.02 -17.35 -23.07
N LYS A 398 1.14 -17.60 -23.68
CA LYS A 398 1.52 -16.99 -24.96
C LYS A 398 0.57 -17.40 -26.08
N ALA A 399 0.23 -18.69 -26.19
CA ALA A 399 -0.72 -19.18 -27.19
C ALA A 399 -2.11 -18.57 -27.00
N LEU A 400 -2.56 -18.40 -25.75
CA LEU A 400 -3.80 -17.71 -25.42
C LEU A 400 -3.75 -16.23 -25.85
N GLY A 401 -2.64 -15.53 -25.56
CA GLY A 401 -2.43 -14.15 -25.99
C GLY A 401 -2.45 -14.00 -27.52
N GLU A 402 -1.81 -14.92 -28.25
CA GLU A 402 -1.85 -14.97 -29.71
C GLU A 402 -3.27 -15.22 -30.25
N TYR A 403 -4.06 -16.08 -29.58
CA TYR A 403 -5.46 -16.31 -29.93
C TYR A 403 -6.31 -15.05 -29.73
N LEU A 404 -6.21 -14.40 -28.56
CA LEU A 404 -6.92 -13.15 -28.27
C LEU A 404 -6.56 -12.06 -29.28
N GLU A 405 -5.30 -11.99 -29.68
CA GLU A 405 -4.86 -11.05 -30.70
C GLU A 405 -5.48 -11.33 -32.08
N ARG A 406 -5.62 -12.61 -32.47
CA ARG A 406 -6.34 -12.96 -33.71
C ARG A 406 -7.81 -12.54 -33.65
N GLN A 407 -8.46 -12.70 -32.50
CA GLN A 407 -9.84 -12.25 -32.32
C GLN A 407 -9.95 -10.72 -32.42
N ARG A 408 -9.00 -9.98 -31.85
CA ARG A 408 -8.91 -8.52 -31.99
C ARG A 408 -8.69 -8.07 -33.43
N ALA A 409 -7.80 -8.75 -34.15
CA ALA A 409 -7.58 -8.45 -35.57
C ALA A 409 -8.82 -8.74 -36.43
N ALA A 410 -9.64 -9.72 -36.05
CA ALA A 410 -10.89 -10.02 -36.75
C ALA A 410 -12.00 -8.99 -36.48
N PHE A 411 -12.09 -8.47 -35.25
CA PHE A 411 -12.98 -7.36 -34.88
C PHE A 411 -12.23 -6.28 -34.09
N PRO A 412 -11.74 -5.22 -34.75
CA PRO A 412 -10.83 -4.23 -34.15
C PRO A 412 -11.35 -3.47 -32.92
N ARG A 413 -12.66 -3.42 -32.65
CA ARG A 413 -13.16 -2.78 -31.41
C ARG A 413 -12.77 -3.56 -30.14
N PHE A 414 -12.40 -4.83 -30.27
CA PHE A 414 -11.89 -5.63 -29.14
C PHE A 414 -10.52 -5.18 -28.63
N TYR A 415 -9.78 -4.34 -29.36
CA TYR A 415 -8.53 -3.77 -28.83
C TYR A 415 -8.77 -2.92 -27.57
N PHE A 416 -9.96 -2.33 -27.41
CA PHE A 416 -10.34 -1.46 -26.30
C PHE A 416 -10.91 -2.20 -25.08
N ILE A 417 -11.01 -3.53 -25.13
CA ILE A 417 -11.59 -4.37 -24.07
C ILE A 417 -10.48 -5.16 -23.37
N GLY A 418 -10.49 -5.30 -22.04
CA GLY A 418 -9.50 -6.11 -21.33
C GLY A 418 -9.47 -7.58 -21.77
N ASP A 419 -8.39 -8.30 -21.46
CA ASP A 419 -8.25 -9.71 -21.83
C ASP A 419 -9.34 -10.59 -21.19
N GLU A 420 -9.69 -10.30 -19.94
CA GLU A 420 -10.71 -11.03 -19.17
C GLU A 420 -12.13 -10.80 -19.72
N ASP A 421 -12.50 -9.54 -19.94
CA ASP A 421 -13.78 -9.18 -20.58
C ASP A 421 -13.92 -9.83 -21.97
N LEU A 422 -12.83 -9.84 -22.77
CA LEU A 422 -12.84 -10.43 -24.11
C LEU A 422 -13.04 -11.95 -24.05
N LEU A 423 -12.41 -12.63 -23.09
CA LEU A 423 -12.62 -14.07 -22.85
C LEU A 423 -14.05 -14.35 -22.40
N GLU A 424 -14.64 -13.53 -21.53
CA GLU A 424 -16.04 -13.66 -21.11
C GLU A 424 -17.00 -13.55 -22.30
N MET A 425 -16.74 -12.60 -23.20
CA MET A 425 -17.54 -12.40 -24.41
C MET A 425 -17.43 -13.58 -25.38
N ILE A 426 -16.22 -14.08 -25.61
CA ILE A 426 -16.00 -15.22 -26.51
C ILE A 426 -16.58 -16.51 -25.90
N GLY A 427 -16.40 -16.72 -24.60
CA GLY A 427 -16.90 -17.90 -23.88
C GLY A 427 -18.40 -17.93 -23.65
N ASN A 428 -19.12 -16.83 -23.89
CA ASN A 428 -20.59 -16.73 -23.77
C ASN A 428 -21.24 -16.17 -25.05
N SER A 429 -20.69 -16.46 -26.23
CA SER A 429 -21.15 -15.87 -27.50
C SER A 429 -22.64 -16.06 -27.80
N ASN A 430 -23.26 -17.09 -27.22
CA ASN A 430 -24.68 -17.43 -27.40
C ASN A 430 -25.62 -16.68 -26.43
N ASN A 431 -25.10 -16.06 -25.37
CA ASN A 431 -25.90 -15.39 -24.34
C ASN A 431 -25.80 -13.86 -24.47
N LEU A 432 -26.72 -13.27 -25.23
CA LEU A 432 -26.76 -11.83 -25.51
C LEU A 432 -26.86 -10.97 -24.25
N LEU A 433 -27.57 -11.42 -23.21
CA LEU A 433 -27.73 -10.65 -21.96
C LEU A 433 -26.39 -10.45 -21.24
N ARG A 434 -25.48 -11.43 -21.31
CA ARG A 434 -24.12 -11.29 -20.76
C ARG A 434 -23.29 -10.34 -21.61
N LEU A 435 -23.37 -10.45 -22.93
CA LEU A 435 -22.60 -9.61 -23.87
C LEU A 435 -22.94 -8.12 -23.78
N GLN A 436 -24.21 -7.77 -23.55
CA GLN A 436 -24.68 -6.38 -23.46
C GLN A 436 -23.92 -5.56 -22.41
N LYS A 437 -23.43 -6.19 -21.32
CA LYS A 437 -22.66 -5.52 -20.26
C LYS A 437 -21.36 -4.86 -20.78
N HIS A 438 -20.78 -5.40 -21.84
CA HIS A 438 -19.51 -4.92 -22.41
C HIS A 438 -19.70 -3.92 -23.56
N PHE A 439 -20.92 -3.70 -24.05
CA PHE A 439 -21.19 -2.87 -25.24
C PHE A 439 -20.82 -1.40 -25.04
N LYS A 440 -21.07 -0.88 -23.83
CA LYS A 440 -20.63 0.46 -23.40
C LYS A 440 -19.11 0.69 -23.48
N LYS A 441 -18.30 -0.37 -23.56
CA LYS A 441 -16.83 -0.28 -23.74
C LYS A 441 -16.43 -0.24 -25.23
N MET A 442 -17.26 -0.78 -26.13
CA MET A 442 -16.97 -0.90 -27.57
C MET A 442 -17.61 0.18 -28.44
N PHE A 443 -18.74 0.72 -27.99
CA PHE A 443 -19.55 1.67 -28.74
C PHE A 443 -19.82 2.92 -27.89
N ALA A 444 -19.92 4.07 -28.54
CA ALA A 444 -20.18 5.33 -27.84
C ALA A 444 -21.62 5.44 -27.29
N GLY A 445 -22.61 5.08 -28.11
CA GLY A 445 -24.03 5.26 -27.80
C GLY A 445 -24.84 3.98 -27.59
N VAL A 446 -24.25 2.79 -27.74
CA VAL A 446 -24.98 1.51 -27.65
C VAL A 446 -24.87 0.93 -26.24
N ASN A 447 -26.01 0.74 -25.58
CA ASN A 447 -26.10 0.10 -24.27
C ASN A 447 -26.67 -1.32 -24.35
N SER A 448 -27.73 -1.53 -25.13
CA SER A 448 -28.41 -2.81 -25.30
C SER A 448 -28.83 -3.05 -26.76
N LEU A 449 -29.11 -4.32 -27.09
CA LEU A 449 -29.69 -4.71 -28.38
C LEU A 449 -31.19 -4.87 -28.24
N ILE A 450 -31.92 -4.43 -29.26
CA ILE A 450 -33.34 -4.73 -29.42
C ILE A 450 -33.41 -6.07 -30.14
N ILE A 451 -33.97 -7.06 -29.45
CA ILE A 451 -34.07 -8.45 -29.91
C ILE A 451 -35.54 -8.73 -30.18
N ASN A 452 -35.83 -9.49 -31.24
CA ASN A 452 -37.19 -9.89 -31.55
C ASN A 452 -37.78 -10.78 -30.43
N GLU A 453 -39.03 -10.52 -30.04
CA GLU A 453 -39.71 -11.24 -28.94
C GLU A 453 -40.01 -12.71 -29.27
N GLU A 454 -40.19 -13.06 -30.54
CA GLU A 454 -40.50 -14.42 -31.00
C GLU A 454 -39.23 -15.26 -31.27
N ASP A 455 -38.17 -14.66 -31.83
CA ASP A 455 -36.87 -15.31 -32.03
C ASP A 455 -35.71 -14.49 -31.42
N PRO A 456 -35.16 -14.91 -30.27
CA PRO A 456 -34.09 -14.18 -29.58
C PRO A 456 -32.76 -14.16 -30.34
N THR A 457 -32.68 -14.81 -31.50
CA THR A 457 -31.50 -14.81 -32.37
C THR A 457 -31.51 -13.71 -33.44
N ILE A 458 -32.57 -12.91 -33.51
CA ILE A 458 -32.72 -11.82 -34.47
C ILE A 458 -32.57 -10.47 -33.76
N ILE A 459 -31.62 -9.66 -34.24
CA ILE A 459 -31.36 -8.31 -33.76
C ILE A 459 -32.12 -7.32 -34.65
N GLU A 460 -33.03 -6.56 -34.06
CA GLU A 460 -33.87 -5.57 -34.74
C GLU A 460 -33.33 -4.13 -34.62
N GLY A 461 -32.45 -3.88 -33.65
CA GLY A 461 -31.92 -2.55 -33.43
C GLY A 461 -31.02 -2.43 -32.21
N VAL A 462 -30.71 -1.19 -31.86
CA VAL A 462 -29.91 -0.82 -30.68
C VAL A 462 -30.64 0.20 -29.83
N GLN A 463 -30.33 0.19 -28.54
CA GLN A 463 -30.89 1.14 -27.58
C GLN A 463 -29.74 1.79 -26.77
N SER A 464 -29.89 3.09 -26.53
CA SER A 464 -28.98 3.88 -25.69
C SER A 464 -29.30 3.71 -24.20
N LYS A 465 -28.41 4.21 -23.33
CA LYS A 465 -28.59 4.15 -21.88
C LYS A 465 -29.85 4.90 -21.42
N GLU A 466 -30.19 5.98 -22.10
CA GLU A 466 -31.32 6.86 -21.81
C GLU A 466 -32.65 6.37 -22.41
N GLY A 467 -32.63 5.26 -23.16
CA GLY A 467 -33.80 4.64 -23.76
C GLY A 467 -34.11 5.09 -25.20
N GLU A 468 -33.25 5.86 -25.86
CA GLU A 468 -33.41 6.16 -27.30
C GLU A 468 -33.06 4.93 -28.15
N GLU A 469 -33.99 4.57 -29.04
CA GLU A 469 -33.94 3.39 -29.88
C GLU A 469 -33.58 3.73 -31.34
N VAL A 470 -32.80 2.85 -31.97
CA VAL A 470 -32.50 2.86 -33.41
C VAL A 470 -32.89 1.50 -33.98
N LYS A 471 -34.00 1.46 -34.71
CA LYS A 471 -34.47 0.24 -35.40
C LYS A 471 -33.77 0.13 -36.75
N PHE A 472 -33.19 -1.03 -37.03
CA PHE A 472 -32.47 -1.31 -38.26
C PHE A 472 -33.42 -1.46 -39.45
N PHE A 473 -32.95 -1.06 -40.63
CA PHE A 473 -33.67 -1.38 -41.87
C PHE A 473 -33.53 -2.85 -42.24
N ASN A 474 -32.34 -3.42 -42.02
CA ASN A 474 -32.07 -4.84 -42.21
C ASN A 474 -31.83 -5.52 -40.87
N GLN A 475 -32.68 -6.48 -40.51
CA GLN A 475 -32.50 -7.29 -39.30
C GLN A 475 -31.29 -8.23 -39.44
N ILE A 476 -30.59 -8.48 -38.34
CA ILE A 476 -29.37 -9.31 -38.32
C ILE A 476 -29.64 -10.62 -37.56
N SER A 477 -29.44 -11.75 -38.23
CA SER A 477 -29.61 -13.08 -37.63
C SER A 477 -28.29 -13.67 -37.13
N ILE A 478 -28.24 -14.02 -35.85
CA ILE A 478 -27.08 -14.66 -35.20
C ILE A 478 -26.95 -16.13 -35.65
N LYS A 479 -28.06 -16.80 -36.01
CA LYS A 479 -28.02 -18.18 -36.54
C LYS A 479 -27.25 -18.27 -37.86
N GLN A 480 -27.38 -17.27 -38.73
CA GLN A 480 -26.67 -17.21 -40.01
C GLN A 480 -25.19 -16.85 -39.83
N HIS A 481 -24.86 -16.14 -38.74
CA HIS A 481 -23.54 -15.63 -38.44
C HIS A 481 -23.13 -16.02 -36.99
N PRO A 482 -22.70 -17.28 -36.77
CA PRO A 482 -22.49 -17.81 -35.42
C PRO A 482 -21.26 -17.20 -34.72
N ASN A 483 -20.28 -16.69 -35.47
CA ASN A 483 -19.09 -16.09 -34.90
C ASN A 483 -19.39 -14.68 -34.38
N ILE A 484 -19.01 -14.40 -33.13
CA ILE A 484 -19.23 -13.10 -32.47
C ILE A 484 -18.69 -11.91 -33.27
N ASN A 485 -17.52 -12.08 -33.89
CA ASN A 485 -16.85 -11.04 -34.68
C ASN A 485 -17.63 -10.66 -35.94
N ASP A 486 -18.31 -11.61 -36.58
CA ASP A 486 -19.00 -11.41 -37.87
C ASP A 486 -20.30 -10.63 -37.65
N TRP A 487 -21.16 -11.08 -36.72
CA TRP A 487 -22.42 -10.38 -36.47
C TRP A 487 -22.20 -9.02 -35.80
N LEU A 488 -21.20 -8.84 -34.92
CA LEU A 488 -20.86 -7.52 -34.38
C LEU A 488 -20.39 -6.54 -35.46
N SER A 489 -19.56 -7.02 -36.40
CA SER A 489 -19.13 -6.22 -37.55
C SER A 489 -20.30 -5.80 -38.45
N ARG A 490 -21.34 -6.64 -38.55
CA ARG A 490 -22.57 -6.32 -39.28
C ARG A 490 -23.44 -5.31 -38.54
N VAL A 491 -23.56 -5.47 -37.22
CA VAL A 491 -24.27 -4.51 -36.35
C VAL A 491 -23.64 -3.12 -36.49
N GLU A 492 -22.31 -3.01 -36.39
CA GLU A 492 -21.59 -1.74 -36.58
C GLU A 492 -21.90 -1.07 -37.92
N LYS A 493 -21.87 -1.85 -39.02
CA LYS A 493 -22.16 -1.34 -40.36
C LYS A 493 -23.62 -0.92 -40.53
N GLU A 494 -24.56 -1.74 -40.03
CA GLU A 494 -25.99 -1.46 -40.16
C GLU A 494 -26.42 -0.26 -39.31
N ILE A 495 -25.82 -0.03 -38.14
CA ILE A 495 -26.01 1.21 -37.35
C ILE A 495 -25.68 2.43 -38.23
N SER A 496 -24.49 2.45 -38.82
CA SER A 496 -24.02 3.58 -39.63
C SER A 496 -24.92 3.82 -40.86
N LEU A 497 -25.30 2.74 -41.55
CA LEU A 497 -26.18 2.80 -42.73
C LEU A 497 -27.60 3.26 -42.36
N THR A 498 -28.14 2.78 -41.24
CA THR A 498 -29.47 3.15 -40.75
C THR A 498 -29.53 4.63 -40.40
N LEU A 499 -28.53 5.15 -39.66
CA LEU A 499 -28.45 6.56 -39.33
C LEU A 499 -28.34 7.46 -40.57
N ALA A 500 -27.55 7.06 -41.56
CA ALA A 500 -27.40 7.83 -42.80
C ALA A 500 -28.70 7.86 -43.62
N LYS A 501 -29.42 6.74 -43.73
CA LYS A 501 -30.74 6.68 -44.38
C LYS A 501 -31.80 7.51 -43.64
N LEU A 502 -31.84 7.42 -42.30
CA LEU A 502 -32.76 8.20 -41.49
C LEU A 502 -32.49 9.70 -41.62
N LEU A 503 -31.22 10.11 -41.67
CA LEU A 503 -30.86 11.52 -41.90
C LEU A 503 -31.40 12.01 -43.25
N ALA A 504 -31.19 11.24 -44.33
CA ALA A 504 -31.68 11.55 -45.66
C ALA A 504 -33.22 11.72 -45.72
N GLN A 505 -33.96 10.97 -44.90
CA GLN A 505 -35.42 11.11 -44.75
C GLN A 505 -35.82 12.32 -43.90
N SER A 506 -35.03 12.67 -42.88
CA SER A 506 -35.36 13.73 -41.91
C SER A 506 -35.24 15.15 -42.47
N ILE A 507 -34.25 15.42 -43.36
CA ILE A 507 -33.95 16.77 -43.87
C ILE A 507 -35.11 17.37 -44.69
N PRO A 508 -35.73 16.64 -45.66
CA PRO A 508 -36.88 17.15 -46.41
C PRO A 508 -38.09 17.45 -45.52
N GLN A 509 -38.35 16.60 -44.51
CA GLN A 509 -39.46 16.78 -43.57
C GLN A 509 -39.26 18.02 -42.70
N LEU A 510 -38.05 18.23 -42.18
CA LEU A 510 -37.72 19.44 -41.42
C LEU A 510 -37.91 20.70 -42.27
N THR A 511 -37.47 20.67 -43.53
CA THR A 511 -37.62 21.81 -44.45
C THR A 511 -39.11 22.17 -44.65
N ALA A 512 -39.99 21.16 -44.75
CA ALA A 512 -41.43 21.39 -44.86
C ALA A 512 -42.03 22.00 -43.58
N ILE A 513 -41.61 21.55 -42.40
CA ILE A 513 -42.06 22.07 -41.09
C ILE A 513 -41.56 23.51 -40.88
N GLN A 514 -40.30 23.80 -41.22
CA GLN A 514 -39.71 25.14 -41.09
C GLN A 514 -40.40 26.19 -41.97
N ASN A 515 -41.01 25.79 -43.09
CA ASN A 515 -41.82 26.67 -43.92
C ASN A 515 -43.20 26.96 -43.30
N ASN A 516 -43.68 26.12 -42.38
CA ASN A 516 -44.97 26.22 -41.68
C ASN A 516 -44.78 26.31 -40.16
N LEU A 517 -44.18 27.41 -39.68
CA LEU A 517 -43.80 27.63 -38.27
C LEU A 517 -44.94 27.54 -37.23
N THR A 518 -46.20 27.48 -37.65
CA THR A 518 -47.37 27.32 -36.78
C THR A 518 -47.67 25.86 -36.41
N ASP A 519 -47.03 24.88 -37.04
CA ASP A 519 -47.28 23.46 -36.80
C ASP A 519 -46.39 22.88 -35.67
N THR A 520 -46.69 23.27 -34.43
CA THR A 520 -45.99 22.75 -33.24
C THR A 520 -46.18 21.23 -33.07
N GLN A 521 -47.33 20.70 -33.47
CA GLN A 521 -47.62 19.27 -33.32
C GLN A 521 -46.83 18.43 -34.33
N GLY A 522 -46.73 18.89 -35.59
CA GLY A 522 -45.88 18.27 -36.60
C GLY A 522 -44.41 18.28 -36.20
N PHE A 523 -43.93 19.36 -35.57
CA PHE A 523 -42.58 19.42 -35.02
C PHE A 523 -42.33 18.40 -33.90
N ILE A 524 -43.26 18.25 -32.95
CA ILE A 524 -43.15 17.24 -31.88
C ILE A 524 -43.12 15.82 -32.45
N ASN A 525 -43.99 15.52 -33.42
CA ASN A 525 -44.03 14.20 -34.06
C ASN A 525 -42.72 13.88 -34.79
N TRP A 526 -42.16 14.85 -35.52
CA TRP A 526 -40.85 14.72 -36.16
C TRP A 526 -39.72 14.51 -35.14
N LEU A 527 -39.74 15.26 -34.04
CA LEU A 527 -38.76 15.15 -32.95
C LEU A 527 -38.77 13.76 -32.30
N ASP A 528 -39.94 13.15 -32.13
CA ASP A 528 -40.09 11.82 -31.56
C ASP A 528 -39.67 10.71 -32.53
N GLN A 529 -39.86 10.91 -33.84
CA GLN A 529 -39.53 9.93 -34.87
C GLN A 529 -38.02 9.72 -35.07
N TYR A 530 -37.22 10.79 -34.96
CA TYR A 530 -35.78 10.75 -35.26
C TYR A 530 -34.90 10.86 -34.02
N GLN A 531 -33.72 10.25 -34.06
CA GLN A 531 -32.76 10.29 -32.94
C GLN A 531 -32.19 11.70 -32.73
N ALA A 532 -31.80 12.00 -31.48
CA ALA A 532 -31.27 13.29 -31.08
C ALA A 532 -30.09 13.76 -31.94
N GLN A 533 -29.18 12.85 -32.26
CA GLN A 533 -28.04 13.10 -33.14
C GLN A 533 -28.50 13.58 -34.53
N LEU A 534 -29.49 12.92 -35.13
CA LEU A 534 -29.96 13.23 -36.48
C LEU A 534 -30.76 14.53 -36.52
N VAL A 535 -31.57 14.77 -35.49
CA VAL A 535 -32.37 16.00 -35.34
C VAL A 535 -31.47 17.23 -35.35
N VAL A 536 -30.36 17.20 -34.61
CA VAL A 536 -29.38 18.29 -34.58
C VAL A 536 -28.67 18.45 -35.92
N LEU A 537 -28.24 17.35 -36.54
CA LEU A 537 -27.58 17.39 -37.85
C LEU A 537 -28.48 17.95 -38.95
N ALA A 538 -29.75 17.55 -38.99
CA ALA A 538 -30.72 18.05 -39.96
C ALA A 538 -30.90 19.56 -39.84
N PHE A 539 -30.94 20.08 -38.61
CA PHE A 539 -31.00 21.52 -38.37
C PHE A 539 -29.72 22.24 -38.81
N GLN A 540 -28.55 21.68 -38.50
CA GLN A 540 -27.25 22.25 -38.90
C GLN A 540 -27.08 22.33 -40.42
N VAL A 541 -27.53 21.31 -41.15
CA VAL A 541 -27.56 21.29 -42.62
C VAL A 541 -28.50 22.39 -43.13
N SER A 542 -29.75 22.42 -42.66
CA SER A 542 -30.73 23.43 -43.08
C SER A 542 -30.23 24.86 -42.85
N TRP A 543 -29.62 25.14 -41.68
CA TRP A 543 -29.04 26.44 -41.38
C TRP A 543 -27.87 26.80 -42.31
N SER A 544 -26.95 25.86 -42.53
CA SER A 544 -25.77 26.09 -43.38
C SER A 544 -26.18 26.41 -44.82
N GLU A 545 -27.11 25.64 -45.38
CA GLU A 545 -27.63 25.84 -46.72
C GLU A 545 -28.45 27.14 -46.86
N ASN A 546 -29.21 27.52 -45.82
CA ASN A 546 -29.98 28.75 -45.82
C ASN A 546 -29.07 30.00 -45.82
N ILE A 547 -28.07 30.04 -44.94
CA ILE A 547 -27.11 31.16 -44.89
C ILE A 547 -26.32 31.26 -46.20
N GLU A 548 -25.82 30.15 -46.74
CA GLU A 548 -25.05 30.16 -47.98
C GLU A 548 -25.90 30.59 -49.18
N ARG A 549 -27.17 30.17 -49.23
CA ARG A 549 -28.13 30.63 -50.24
C ARG A 549 -28.29 32.16 -50.19
N LEU A 550 -28.45 32.75 -49.01
CA LEU A 550 -28.56 34.20 -48.85
C LEU A 550 -27.27 34.95 -49.22
N LEU A 551 -26.10 34.34 -49.03
CA LEU A 551 -24.80 34.90 -49.40
C LEU A 551 -24.49 34.81 -50.91
N VAL A 552 -25.10 33.87 -51.65
CA VAL A 552 -24.86 33.68 -53.10
C VAL A 552 -25.66 34.66 -53.98
N PHE A 553 -26.83 35.14 -53.54
CA PHE A 553 -27.69 36.06 -54.33
C PHE A 553 -27.18 37.53 -54.38
N GLY A 554 -25.86 37.72 -54.37
CA GLY A 554 -25.13 38.98 -54.21
C GLY A 554 -25.71 40.19 -54.96
N LYS A 555 -26.22 41.14 -54.16
CA LYS A 555 -26.18 42.61 -54.33
C LYS A 555 -26.81 43.36 -53.13
N ASN A 556 -27.70 42.71 -52.38
CA ASN A 556 -28.21 43.14 -51.07
C ASN A 556 -28.35 41.90 -50.16
N VAL A 557 -27.26 41.48 -49.52
CA VAL A 557 -27.29 40.36 -48.57
C VAL A 557 -28.04 40.81 -47.32
N ASP A 558 -29.19 40.18 -47.03
CA ASP A 558 -29.94 40.36 -45.79
C ASP A 558 -30.08 39.02 -45.05
N LEU A 559 -29.38 38.90 -43.93
CA LEU A 559 -29.44 37.72 -43.05
C LEU A 559 -30.48 37.87 -41.92
N GLN A 560 -31.18 39.00 -41.82
CA GLN A 560 -32.24 39.22 -40.83
C GLN A 560 -33.41 38.23 -40.91
N PRO A 561 -33.84 37.73 -42.09
CA PRO A 561 -34.86 36.69 -42.16
C PRO A 561 -34.42 35.39 -41.49
N ALA A 562 -33.16 34.97 -41.70
CA ALA A 562 -32.60 33.78 -41.07
C ALA A 562 -32.50 33.96 -39.55
N LEU A 563 -32.08 35.14 -39.08
CA LEU A 563 -32.05 35.45 -37.64
C LEU A 563 -33.44 35.37 -37.00
N ARG A 564 -34.45 35.99 -37.60
CA ARG A 564 -35.84 35.95 -37.10
C ARG A 564 -36.40 34.53 -37.05
N GLN A 565 -36.06 33.68 -38.02
CA GLN A 565 -36.46 32.28 -38.02
C GLN A 565 -35.84 31.52 -36.84
N ILE A 566 -34.55 31.73 -36.54
CA ILE A 566 -33.87 31.09 -35.41
C ILE A 566 -34.48 31.56 -34.08
N GLU A 567 -34.72 32.87 -33.93
CA GLU A 567 -35.31 33.45 -32.70
C GLU A 567 -36.74 32.96 -32.45
N SER A 568 -37.57 32.84 -33.49
CA SER A 568 -38.92 32.27 -33.40
C SER A 568 -38.89 30.80 -32.93
N THR A 569 -38.01 29.98 -33.53
CA THR A 569 -37.85 28.58 -33.13
C THR A 569 -37.32 28.47 -31.70
N LEU A 570 -36.39 29.33 -31.28
CA LEU A 570 -35.91 29.37 -29.89
C LEU A 570 -37.03 29.68 -28.89
N GLY A 571 -37.93 30.62 -29.21
CA GLY A 571 -39.10 30.92 -28.38
C GLY A 571 -39.99 29.69 -28.21
N MET A 572 -40.31 29.01 -29.31
CA MET A 572 -41.10 27.77 -29.29
C MET A 572 -40.42 26.66 -28.47
N LEU A 573 -39.10 26.45 -28.64
CA LEU A 573 -38.35 25.45 -27.89
C LEU A 573 -38.33 25.76 -26.38
N ALA A 574 -38.19 27.02 -25.99
CA ALA A 574 -38.20 27.43 -24.59
C ALA A 574 -39.55 27.12 -23.92
N ASP A 575 -40.66 27.36 -24.60
CA ASP A 575 -42.00 27.04 -24.09
C ASP A 575 -42.21 25.52 -23.98
N LEU A 576 -41.72 24.74 -24.95
CA LEU A 576 -41.83 23.27 -24.93
C LEU A 576 -41.01 22.61 -23.81
N VAL A 577 -39.86 23.17 -23.45
CA VAL A 577 -38.99 22.65 -22.37
C VAL A 577 -39.58 22.87 -20.98
N LEU A 578 -40.36 23.94 -20.79
CA LEU A 578 -41.04 24.21 -19.53
C LEU A 578 -42.21 23.24 -19.26
N ALA A 579 -42.80 22.67 -20.31
CA ALA A 579 -43.85 21.67 -20.19
C ALA A 579 -43.32 20.34 -19.60
N ASP A 580 -44.23 19.49 -19.11
CA ASP A 580 -43.86 18.16 -18.68
C ASP A 580 -43.56 17.29 -19.91
N GLN A 581 -42.33 16.79 -19.99
CA GLN A 581 -41.81 16.08 -21.17
C GLN A 581 -41.14 14.77 -20.76
N PRO A 582 -41.24 13.72 -21.59
CA PRO A 582 -40.42 12.52 -21.45
C PRO A 582 -38.93 12.86 -21.45
N THR A 583 -38.12 12.06 -20.74
CA THR A 583 -36.68 12.27 -20.56
C THR A 583 -35.94 12.44 -21.90
N VAL A 584 -36.14 11.51 -22.83
CA VAL A 584 -35.53 11.54 -24.17
C VAL A 584 -35.88 12.82 -24.92
N ARG A 585 -37.17 13.20 -24.94
CA ARG A 585 -37.63 14.40 -25.65
C ARG A 585 -37.06 15.67 -25.04
N ARG A 586 -37.04 15.77 -23.71
CA ARG A 586 -36.44 16.92 -23.01
C ARG A 586 -34.98 17.11 -23.40
N ARG A 587 -34.19 16.02 -23.43
CA ARG A 587 -32.79 16.07 -23.88
C ARG A 587 -32.64 16.50 -25.34
N LYS A 588 -33.51 16.02 -26.24
CA LYS A 588 -33.53 16.49 -27.64
C LYS A 588 -33.79 18.00 -27.74
N LEU A 589 -34.75 18.52 -26.96
CA LEU A 589 -35.03 19.95 -26.91
C LEU A 589 -33.85 20.75 -26.35
N GLU A 590 -33.22 20.29 -25.26
CA GLU A 590 -32.00 20.90 -24.71
C GLU A 590 -30.88 20.98 -25.77
N HIS A 591 -30.64 19.90 -26.52
CA HIS A 591 -29.63 19.86 -27.58
C HIS A 591 -29.92 20.85 -28.71
N LEU A 592 -31.20 20.96 -29.10
CA LEU A 592 -31.64 21.93 -30.10
C LEU A 592 -31.48 23.37 -29.60
N ILE A 593 -31.84 23.68 -28.36
CA ILE A 593 -31.66 25.00 -27.76
C ILE A 593 -30.17 25.40 -27.78
N ILE A 594 -29.28 24.51 -27.32
CA ILE A 594 -27.84 24.75 -27.33
C ILE A 594 -27.34 25.07 -28.75
N GLU A 595 -27.79 24.31 -29.75
CA GLU A 595 -27.42 24.56 -31.14
C GLU A 595 -27.96 25.90 -31.65
N HIS A 596 -29.24 26.18 -31.41
CA HIS A 596 -29.90 27.36 -31.95
C HIS A 596 -29.35 28.65 -31.33
N VAL A 597 -29.01 28.66 -30.04
CA VAL A 597 -28.36 29.82 -29.42
C VAL A 597 -27.02 30.09 -30.08
N HIS A 598 -26.18 29.07 -30.29
CA HIS A 598 -24.93 29.24 -31.01
C HIS A 598 -25.14 29.74 -32.45
N LYS A 599 -26.08 29.16 -33.20
CA LYS A 599 -26.37 29.60 -34.58
C LYS A 599 -26.95 31.02 -34.66
N ARG A 600 -27.78 31.43 -33.70
CA ARG A 600 -28.24 32.82 -33.56
C ARG A 600 -27.06 33.76 -33.38
N ASP A 601 -26.15 33.44 -32.46
CA ASP A 601 -25.02 34.32 -32.13
C ASP A 601 -24.01 34.40 -33.29
N VAL A 602 -23.77 33.29 -34.01
CA VAL A 602 -22.99 33.30 -35.26
C VAL A 602 -23.69 34.14 -36.33
N THR A 603 -24.99 33.98 -36.55
CA THR A 603 -25.73 34.79 -37.54
C THR A 603 -25.70 36.29 -37.18
N ARG A 604 -25.84 36.66 -35.90
CA ARG A 604 -25.67 38.04 -35.42
C ARG A 604 -24.26 38.56 -35.71
N ALA A 605 -23.23 37.78 -35.41
CA ALA A 605 -21.84 38.15 -35.69
C ALA A 605 -21.56 38.35 -37.20
N LEU A 606 -22.17 37.53 -38.07
CA LEU A 606 -22.07 37.70 -39.53
C LEU A 606 -22.73 38.99 -40.02
N ILE A 607 -23.89 39.35 -39.43
CA ILE A 607 -24.60 40.61 -39.72
C ILE A 607 -23.77 41.81 -39.26
N ASP A 608 -23.27 41.77 -38.02
CA ASP A 608 -22.49 42.86 -37.43
C ASP A 608 -21.18 43.11 -38.20
N LYS A 609 -20.53 42.05 -38.65
CA LYS A 609 -19.32 42.10 -39.50
C LYS A 609 -19.61 42.37 -40.97
N LYS A 610 -20.89 42.52 -41.36
CA LYS A 610 -21.35 42.82 -42.72
C LYS A 610 -20.78 41.84 -43.76
N VAL A 611 -20.88 40.54 -43.47
CA VAL A 611 -20.42 39.50 -44.38
C VAL A 611 -21.31 39.48 -45.62
N ASP A 612 -20.69 39.62 -46.80
CA ASP A 612 -21.36 39.84 -48.09
C ASP A 612 -21.13 38.69 -49.09
N SER A 613 -20.27 37.72 -48.77
CA SER A 613 -19.91 36.63 -49.66
C SER A 613 -19.69 35.31 -48.92
N ALA A 614 -20.02 34.20 -49.58
CA ALA A 614 -19.73 32.84 -49.10
C ALA A 614 -18.22 32.52 -49.04
N SER A 615 -17.36 33.33 -49.66
CA SER A 615 -15.89 33.19 -49.57
C SER A 615 -15.27 33.98 -48.41
N ASN A 616 -16.07 34.74 -47.65
CA ASN A 616 -15.57 35.53 -46.53
C ASN A 616 -15.06 34.64 -45.40
N PHE A 617 -13.87 34.94 -44.87
CA PHE A 617 -13.25 34.13 -43.82
C PHE A 617 -14.12 33.98 -42.57
N GLU A 618 -14.89 35.00 -42.19
CA GLU A 618 -15.76 34.94 -40.99
C GLU A 618 -16.84 33.86 -41.11
N TRP A 619 -17.34 33.60 -42.33
CA TRP A 619 -18.22 32.47 -42.64
C TRP A 619 -17.43 31.17 -42.77
N LEU A 620 -16.33 31.19 -43.52
CA LEU A 620 -15.52 30.00 -43.75
C LEU A 620 -14.94 29.41 -42.46
N ALA A 621 -14.63 30.24 -41.47
CA ALA A 621 -14.11 29.84 -40.17
C ALA A 621 -15.12 29.03 -39.34
N GLN A 622 -16.41 29.13 -39.65
CA GLN A 622 -17.46 28.36 -38.98
C GLN A 622 -17.55 26.93 -39.52
N MET A 623 -17.99 26.01 -38.66
CA MET A 623 -18.29 24.64 -39.05
C MET A 623 -19.60 24.59 -39.83
N ARG A 624 -19.54 24.10 -41.06
CA ARG A 624 -20.65 24.08 -42.02
C ARG A 624 -20.90 22.64 -42.49
N LEU A 625 -22.16 22.25 -42.54
CA LEU A 625 -22.58 20.92 -42.98
C LEU A 625 -23.33 21.01 -44.31
N TYR A 626 -22.99 20.13 -45.24
CA TYR A 626 -23.56 20.06 -46.58
C TYR A 626 -24.08 18.65 -46.83
N PHE A 627 -25.34 18.56 -47.24
CA PHE A 627 -25.93 17.30 -47.64
C PHE A 627 -25.98 17.21 -49.17
N GLU A 628 -25.36 16.18 -49.72
CA GLU A 628 -25.26 15.91 -51.16
C GLU A 628 -26.04 14.62 -51.49
N PRO A 629 -27.35 14.70 -51.79
CA PRO A 629 -28.17 13.52 -52.09
C PRO A 629 -27.71 12.75 -53.34
N SER A 630 -27.00 13.43 -54.24
CA SER A 630 -26.52 12.89 -55.51
C SER A 630 -25.39 11.86 -55.37
N ASN A 631 -24.78 11.74 -54.18
CA ASN A 631 -23.69 10.78 -53.95
C ASN A 631 -24.24 9.34 -53.87
N GLN A 632 -23.61 8.41 -54.59
CA GLN A 632 -24.00 6.99 -54.64
C GLN A 632 -23.76 6.28 -53.31
N ASN A 633 -22.72 6.68 -52.56
CA ASN A 633 -22.45 6.14 -51.24
C ASN A 633 -23.22 6.94 -50.17
N VAL A 634 -24.21 6.30 -49.54
CA VAL A 634 -25.08 6.92 -48.52
C VAL A 634 -24.28 7.46 -47.33
N LEU A 635 -23.16 6.80 -46.99
CA LEU A 635 -22.28 7.23 -45.88
C LEU A 635 -21.45 8.48 -46.20
N GLU A 636 -21.35 8.86 -47.47
CA GLU A 636 -20.59 10.03 -47.92
C GLU A 636 -21.49 11.19 -48.36
N GLN A 637 -22.81 11.08 -48.14
CA GLN A 637 -23.78 12.12 -48.48
C GLN A 637 -23.66 13.36 -47.58
N LEU A 638 -23.14 13.22 -46.36
CA LEU A 638 -22.94 14.34 -45.43
C LEU A 638 -21.47 14.73 -45.35
N LYS A 639 -21.17 15.97 -45.71
CA LYS A 639 -19.83 16.55 -45.63
C LYS A 639 -19.79 17.71 -44.65
N LEU A 640 -18.72 17.77 -43.87
CA LEU A 640 -18.41 18.85 -42.96
C LEU A 640 -17.25 19.66 -43.53
N ARG A 641 -17.41 20.98 -43.62
CA ARG A 641 -16.36 21.92 -44.04
C ARG A 641 -16.07 22.93 -42.94
N MET A 642 -14.79 23.17 -42.70
CA MET A 642 -14.31 24.22 -41.80
C MET A 642 -13.04 24.83 -42.36
N ALA A 643 -13.06 26.13 -42.63
CA ALA A 643 -12.13 26.82 -43.51
C ALA A 643 -11.95 26.07 -44.85
N ASN A 644 -10.75 25.56 -45.13
CA ASN A 644 -10.40 24.75 -46.30
C ASN A 644 -10.44 23.23 -46.04
N ALA A 645 -10.67 22.80 -44.79
CA ALA A 645 -10.71 21.38 -44.45
C ALA A 645 -12.09 20.79 -44.77
N GLU A 646 -12.11 19.62 -45.40
CA GLU A 646 -13.33 18.86 -45.72
C GLU A 646 -13.23 17.44 -45.13
N PHE A 647 -14.30 17.00 -44.47
CA PHE A 647 -14.40 15.67 -43.87
C PHE A 647 -15.77 15.05 -44.15
N HIS A 648 -15.81 13.74 -44.37
CA HIS A 648 -17.06 12.99 -44.35
C HIS A 648 -17.51 12.75 -42.91
N TYR A 649 -18.83 12.83 -42.68
CA TYR A 649 -19.40 12.49 -41.38
C TYR A 649 -19.30 10.98 -41.12
N GLY A 650 -18.90 10.59 -39.90
CA GLY A 650 -18.58 9.18 -39.60
C GLY A 650 -19.77 8.27 -39.33
N PHE A 651 -20.97 8.82 -39.04
CA PHE A 651 -22.18 8.06 -38.70
C PHE A 651 -22.03 7.06 -37.53
N GLU A 652 -21.07 7.24 -36.63
CA GLU A 652 -21.06 6.53 -35.34
C GLU A 652 -22.32 6.93 -34.53
N TYR A 653 -22.98 5.95 -33.91
CA TYR A 653 -24.09 6.22 -32.99
C TYR A 653 -23.56 6.70 -31.64
N LEU A 654 -23.83 7.96 -31.31
CA LEU A 654 -23.32 8.59 -30.10
C LEU A 654 -24.29 8.48 -28.91
N GLY A 655 -25.56 8.13 -29.17
CA GLY A 655 -26.63 8.13 -28.15
C GLY A 655 -26.95 9.54 -27.63
N LEU A 656 -27.63 9.60 -26.49
CA LEU A 656 -28.08 10.84 -25.84
C LEU A 656 -27.03 11.37 -24.85
N GLN A 657 -25.86 11.76 -25.37
CA GLN A 657 -24.81 12.39 -24.55
C GLN A 657 -25.07 13.88 -24.30
N ASP A 658 -24.73 14.38 -23.12
CA ASP A 658 -24.76 15.82 -22.83
C ASP A 658 -23.88 16.60 -23.81
N ARG A 659 -24.42 17.71 -24.31
CA ARG A 659 -23.77 18.54 -25.33
C ARG A 659 -23.00 19.69 -24.71
N LEU A 660 -21.76 19.90 -25.16
CA LEU A 660 -20.93 21.01 -24.73
C LEU A 660 -21.46 22.33 -25.32
N VAL A 661 -21.54 23.38 -24.50
CA VAL A 661 -21.86 24.73 -24.98
C VAL A 661 -20.71 25.28 -25.82
N GLN A 662 -21.01 25.67 -27.05
CA GLN A 662 -20.03 26.26 -27.96
C GLN A 662 -19.81 27.73 -27.61
N THR A 663 -18.54 28.09 -27.43
CA THR A 663 -18.03 29.43 -27.14
C THR A 663 -16.96 29.82 -28.18
N PRO A 664 -16.59 31.10 -28.30
CA PRO A 664 -15.52 31.51 -29.20
C PRO A 664 -14.18 30.78 -28.95
N LEU A 665 -13.91 30.36 -27.71
CA LEU A 665 -12.73 29.55 -27.38
C LEU A 665 -12.84 28.13 -27.94
N THR A 666 -14.01 27.49 -27.82
CA THR A 666 -14.22 26.14 -28.39
C THR A 666 -14.24 26.19 -29.91
N ASP A 667 -14.76 27.26 -30.53
CA ASP A 667 -14.76 27.42 -31.99
C ASP A 667 -13.34 27.57 -32.53
N ARG A 668 -12.48 28.34 -31.84
CA ARG A 668 -11.04 28.38 -32.13
C ARG A 668 -10.37 27.02 -31.95
N CYS A 669 -10.81 26.25 -30.95
CA CYS A 669 -10.36 24.88 -30.77
C CYS A 669 -10.77 24.00 -31.94
N PHE A 670 -12.02 24.04 -32.36
CA PHE A 670 -12.51 23.27 -33.50
C PHE A 670 -11.78 23.66 -34.78
N LEU A 671 -11.58 24.95 -35.03
CA LEU A 671 -10.83 25.45 -36.18
C LEU A 671 -9.38 24.92 -36.16
N THR A 672 -8.68 25.06 -35.04
CA THR A 672 -7.27 24.65 -34.95
C THR A 672 -7.12 23.13 -35.06
N MET A 673 -8.00 22.37 -34.41
CA MET A 673 -7.96 20.91 -34.43
C MET A 673 -8.36 20.36 -35.81
N THR A 674 -9.40 20.90 -36.46
CA THR A 674 -9.75 20.48 -37.84
C THR A 674 -8.62 20.77 -38.82
N GLN A 675 -7.92 21.90 -38.68
CA GLN A 675 -6.72 22.19 -39.47
C GLN A 675 -5.57 21.23 -39.18
N ALA A 676 -5.36 20.85 -37.91
CA ALA A 676 -4.38 19.84 -37.54
C ALA A 676 -4.70 18.47 -38.19
N LEU A 677 -5.96 18.06 -38.16
CA LEU A 677 -6.45 16.83 -38.78
C LEU A 677 -6.30 16.84 -40.30
N HIS A 678 -6.60 17.97 -40.94
CA HIS A 678 -6.40 18.14 -42.38
C HIS A 678 -4.92 17.98 -42.75
N ALA A 679 -4.01 18.53 -41.93
CA ALA A 679 -2.56 18.40 -42.08
C ALA A 679 -1.97 17.07 -41.54
N LYS A 680 -2.81 16.14 -41.06
CA LYS A 680 -2.41 14.85 -40.47
C LYS A 680 -1.41 15.00 -39.30
N PHE A 681 -1.60 16.03 -38.47
CA PHE A 681 -0.95 16.18 -37.16
C PHE A 681 -1.91 15.77 -36.05
N GLY A 682 -1.37 15.47 -34.87
CA GLY A 682 -2.17 15.35 -33.65
C GLY A 682 -2.60 16.71 -33.11
N GLY A 683 -3.60 16.72 -32.23
CA GLY A 683 -4.05 17.92 -31.51
C GLY A 683 -3.59 17.95 -30.06
N SER A 684 -3.18 19.12 -29.56
CA SER A 684 -2.69 19.29 -28.17
C SER A 684 -3.33 20.50 -27.48
N PRO A 685 -4.60 20.42 -27.05
CA PRO A 685 -5.20 21.43 -26.19
C PRO A 685 -4.56 21.41 -24.79
N PHE A 686 -4.05 22.55 -24.33
CA PHE A 686 -3.39 22.67 -23.03
C PHE A 686 -3.90 23.88 -22.24
N GLY A 687 -3.90 23.78 -20.92
CA GLY A 687 -4.38 24.86 -20.05
C GLY A 687 -4.84 24.36 -18.68
N PRO A 688 -5.28 25.25 -17.79
CA PRO A 688 -5.70 24.91 -16.43
C PRO A 688 -6.82 23.85 -16.37
N ALA A 689 -6.97 23.17 -15.24
CA ALA A 689 -8.07 22.23 -15.03
C ALA A 689 -9.44 22.95 -15.14
N GLY A 690 -10.46 22.26 -15.66
CA GLY A 690 -11.82 22.82 -15.77
C GLY A 690 -12.06 23.77 -16.95
N THR A 691 -11.11 23.92 -17.88
CA THR A 691 -11.28 24.72 -19.11
C THR A 691 -11.91 23.97 -20.28
N GLY A 692 -12.35 22.71 -20.08
CA GLY A 692 -13.07 21.93 -21.09
C GLY A 692 -12.20 21.32 -22.20
N LYS A 693 -10.93 20.99 -21.93
CA LYS A 693 -9.97 20.49 -22.92
C LYS A 693 -10.39 19.15 -23.53
N THR A 694 -10.60 18.16 -22.68
CA THR A 694 -10.99 16.80 -23.05
C THR A 694 -12.40 16.82 -23.66
N GLU A 695 -13.30 17.61 -23.09
CA GLU A 695 -14.67 17.80 -23.53
C GLU A 695 -14.74 18.47 -24.90
N SER A 696 -13.84 19.41 -25.22
CA SER A 696 -13.79 20.06 -26.54
C SER A 696 -13.34 19.08 -27.63
N VAL A 697 -12.35 18.22 -27.35
CA VAL A 697 -11.94 17.16 -28.30
C VAL A 697 -13.07 16.16 -28.52
N LYS A 698 -13.74 15.74 -27.43
CA LYS A 698 -14.90 14.84 -27.52
C LYS A 698 -16.05 15.47 -28.29
N ALA A 699 -16.37 16.74 -28.03
CA ALA A 699 -17.41 17.48 -28.74
C ALA A 699 -17.10 17.64 -30.22
N LEU A 700 -15.84 17.87 -30.59
CA LEU A 700 -15.41 17.91 -31.99
C LEU A 700 -15.58 16.56 -32.69
N GLY A 701 -15.13 15.47 -32.05
CA GLY A 701 -15.31 14.13 -32.61
C GLY A 701 -16.77 13.75 -32.74
N ASN A 702 -17.60 14.11 -31.77
CA ASN A 702 -19.06 13.97 -31.84
C ASN A 702 -19.66 14.77 -33.01
N ALA A 703 -19.20 16.01 -33.24
CA ALA A 703 -19.63 16.83 -34.37
C ALA A 703 -19.23 16.26 -35.75
N LEU A 704 -18.18 15.43 -35.80
CA LEU A 704 -17.75 14.68 -36.98
C LEU A 704 -18.32 13.26 -37.06
N GLY A 705 -19.14 12.84 -36.09
CA GLY A 705 -19.70 11.49 -36.02
C GLY A 705 -18.63 10.41 -35.82
N ARG A 706 -17.56 10.72 -35.09
CA ARG A 706 -16.41 9.84 -34.86
C ARG A 706 -16.45 9.25 -33.46
N PHE A 707 -16.00 8.01 -33.35
CA PHE A 707 -15.83 7.35 -32.06
C PHE A 707 -14.60 7.90 -31.33
N VAL A 708 -14.82 8.67 -30.25
CA VAL A 708 -13.74 9.24 -29.43
C VAL A 708 -13.57 8.42 -28.15
N LEU A 709 -12.37 7.88 -27.96
CA LEU A 709 -11.97 7.16 -26.75
C LEU A 709 -11.07 8.06 -25.90
N VAL A 710 -11.45 8.24 -24.64
CA VAL A 710 -10.68 9.02 -23.67
C VAL A 710 -9.94 8.05 -22.76
N PHE A 711 -8.62 8.13 -22.75
CA PHE A 711 -7.74 7.35 -21.88
C PHE A 711 -7.15 8.29 -20.84
N ASN A 712 -7.44 8.06 -19.56
CA ASN A 712 -6.79 8.79 -18.48
C ASN A 712 -5.41 8.18 -18.25
N CYS A 713 -4.34 8.91 -18.57
CA CYS A 713 -2.98 8.43 -18.40
C CYS A 713 -2.58 8.49 -16.92
N ASP A 714 -1.96 7.42 -16.44
CA ASP A 714 -1.43 7.33 -15.09
C ASP A 714 -0.04 6.68 -15.13
N GLU A 715 0.69 6.67 -14.01
CA GLU A 715 2.05 6.13 -13.94
C GLU A 715 2.12 4.63 -14.28
N ALA A 716 1.04 3.88 -14.05
CA ALA A 716 0.95 2.44 -14.32
C ALA A 716 0.78 2.06 -15.81
N PHE A 717 0.72 3.04 -16.73
CA PHE A 717 0.44 2.77 -18.14
C PHE A 717 1.67 2.25 -18.91
N ASP A 718 1.63 0.99 -19.33
CA ASP A 718 2.76 0.32 -20.03
C ASP A 718 2.80 0.58 -21.55
N PHE A 719 3.99 0.45 -22.15
CA PHE A 719 4.29 0.65 -23.56
C PHE A 719 3.54 -0.34 -24.44
N GLN A 720 3.41 -1.59 -23.99
CA GLN A 720 2.64 -2.62 -24.69
C GLN A 720 1.15 -2.27 -24.73
N ALA A 721 0.61 -1.71 -23.65
CA ALA A 721 -0.79 -1.27 -23.59
C ALA A 721 -1.04 -0.09 -24.54
N MET A 722 -0.14 0.91 -24.57
CA MET A 722 -0.21 2.03 -25.52
C MET A 722 -0.14 1.56 -26.97
N GLY A 723 0.82 0.68 -27.30
CA GLY A 723 0.97 0.13 -28.64
C GLY A 723 -0.29 -0.62 -29.10
N ARG A 724 -0.89 -1.41 -28.20
CA ARG A 724 -2.16 -2.11 -28.44
C ARG A 724 -3.31 -1.13 -28.72
N ILE A 725 -3.42 -0.05 -27.94
CA ILE A 725 -4.44 0.98 -28.15
C ILE A 725 -4.26 1.65 -29.51
N PHE A 726 -3.02 2.01 -29.90
CA PHE A 726 -2.76 2.59 -31.21
C PHE A 726 -3.12 1.65 -32.37
N VAL A 727 -2.86 0.35 -32.23
CA VAL A 727 -3.31 -0.65 -33.23
C VAL A 727 -4.84 -0.61 -33.36
N GLY A 728 -5.56 -0.64 -32.25
CA GLY A 728 -7.03 -0.54 -32.24
C GLY A 728 -7.55 0.73 -32.88
N LEU A 729 -6.98 1.88 -32.52
CA LEU A 729 -7.34 3.18 -33.08
C LEU A 729 -7.09 3.26 -34.59
N CYS A 730 -5.93 2.77 -35.05
CA CYS A 730 -5.56 2.73 -36.47
C CYS A 730 -6.50 1.83 -37.28
N GLN A 731 -6.91 0.68 -36.76
CA GLN A 731 -7.78 -0.26 -37.49
C GLN A 731 -9.24 0.19 -37.50
N VAL A 732 -9.77 0.72 -36.39
CA VAL A 732 -11.14 1.23 -36.31
C VAL A 732 -11.28 2.57 -37.03
N GLY A 733 -10.23 3.42 -37.01
CA GLY A 733 -10.35 4.83 -37.41
C GLY A 733 -11.02 5.70 -36.35
N ALA A 734 -10.96 5.25 -35.09
CA ALA A 734 -11.42 5.99 -33.91
C ALA A 734 -10.43 7.09 -33.54
N TRP A 735 -10.82 7.99 -32.64
CA TRP A 735 -9.94 9.04 -32.11
C TRP A 735 -9.49 8.66 -30.70
N GLY A 736 -8.19 8.76 -30.44
CA GLY A 736 -7.63 8.58 -29.10
C GLY A 736 -7.34 9.92 -28.47
N CYS A 737 -8.03 10.24 -27.37
CA CYS A 737 -7.74 11.40 -26.52
C CYS A 737 -7.05 10.91 -25.24
N PHE A 738 -5.77 11.24 -25.09
CA PHE A 738 -4.99 10.86 -23.92
C PHE A 738 -4.97 12.02 -22.92
N ASP A 739 -5.72 11.85 -21.84
CA ASP A 739 -5.86 12.84 -20.78
C ASP A 739 -4.71 12.76 -19.78
N GLU A 740 -4.29 13.93 -19.31
CA GLU A 740 -3.11 14.11 -18.46
C GLU A 740 -1.86 13.38 -18.98
N PHE A 741 -1.62 13.47 -20.29
CA PHE A 741 -0.53 12.74 -20.98
C PHE A 741 0.85 12.98 -20.36
N ASN A 742 1.04 14.10 -19.67
CA ASN A 742 2.26 14.44 -18.96
C ASN A 742 2.44 13.77 -17.58
N ARG A 743 1.54 12.86 -17.17
CA ARG A 743 1.76 11.93 -16.05
C ARG A 743 2.64 10.73 -16.41
N LEU A 744 2.79 10.43 -17.70
CA LEU A 744 3.65 9.34 -18.14
C LEU A 744 5.13 9.65 -17.88
N GLU A 745 5.91 8.61 -17.58
CA GLU A 745 7.36 8.73 -17.43
C GLU A 745 8.02 9.20 -18.73
N GLU A 746 9.11 9.96 -18.61
CA GLU A 746 9.83 10.54 -19.76
C GLU A 746 10.34 9.49 -20.76
N ARG A 747 10.80 8.33 -20.27
CA ARG A 747 11.24 7.20 -21.10
C ARG A 747 10.11 6.66 -21.97
N MET A 748 8.92 6.59 -21.40
CA MET A 748 7.70 6.12 -22.07
C MET A 748 7.22 7.12 -23.12
N LEU A 749 7.19 8.41 -22.78
CA LEU A 749 6.85 9.48 -23.72
C LEU A 749 7.75 9.48 -24.95
N SER A 750 9.04 9.22 -24.77
CA SER A 750 10.01 9.11 -25.87
C SER A 750 9.70 7.93 -26.79
N ALA A 751 9.44 6.74 -26.23
CA ALA A 751 9.12 5.55 -27.02
C ALA A 751 7.77 5.69 -27.76
N VAL A 752 6.76 6.27 -27.11
CA VAL A 752 5.44 6.54 -27.71
C VAL A 752 5.55 7.57 -28.84
N SER A 753 6.41 8.58 -28.72
CA SER A 753 6.60 9.59 -29.77
C SER A 753 7.00 8.97 -31.12
N GLN A 754 7.86 7.94 -31.11
CA GLN A 754 8.28 7.24 -32.31
C GLN A 754 7.10 6.52 -32.99
N GLN A 755 6.24 5.86 -32.20
CA GLN A 755 5.05 5.18 -32.74
C GLN A 755 4.06 6.18 -33.37
N ILE A 756 3.82 7.30 -32.69
CA ILE A 756 2.95 8.38 -33.19
C ILE A 756 3.49 8.95 -34.49
N GLN A 757 4.80 9.18 -34.57
CA GLN A 757 5.45 9.68 -35.77
C GLN A 757 5.24 8.72 -36.96
N THR A 758 5.47 7.41 -36.76
CA THR A 758 5.25 6.39 -37.80
C THR A 758 3.80 6.39 -38.31
N ILE A 759 2.82 6.54 -37.41
CA ILE A 759 1.39 6.63 -37.78
C ILE A 759 1.13 7.89 -38.62
N GLN A 760 1.62 9.06 -38.17
CA GLN A 760 1.38 10.33 -38.87
C GLN A 760 2.04 10.38 -40.25
N GLU A 761 3.27 9.87 -40.38
CA GLU A 761 3.96 9.78 -41.67
C GLU A 761 3.19 8.90 -42.65
N ALA A 762 2.64 7.77 -42.19
CA ALA A 762 1.80 6.91 -43.02
C ALA A 762 0.50 7.59 -43.46
N LEU A 763 -0.17 8.33 -42.56
CA LEU A 763 -1.36 9.10 -42.90
C LEU A 763 -1.08 10.18 -43.95
N ARG A 764 0.08 10.84 -43.88
CA ARG A 764 0.52 11.83 -44.88
C ARG A 764 0.78 11.18 -46.23
N GLN A 765 1.50 10.05 -46.24
CA GLN A 765 1.80 9.32 -47.47
C GLN A 765 0.53 8.77 -48.16
N GLN A 766 -0.45 8.28 -47.39
CA GLN A 766 -1.75 7.87 -47.93
C GLN A 766 -2.46 9.03 -48.65
N SER A 767 -2.41 10.21 -48.05
CA SER A 767 -3.05 11.43 -48.58
C SER A 767 -2.35 11.94 -49.85
N SER A 768 -1.03 11.83 -49.95
CA SER A 768 -0.27 12.30 -51.12
C SER A 768 -0.26 11.32 -52.30
N ALA A 769 -0.37 10.01 -52.06
CA ALA A 769 -0.23 8.99 -53.09
C ALA A 769 -1.55 8.44 -53.65
N ASN A 770 -2.72 8.89 -53.15
CA ASN A 770 -4.04 8.30 -53.44
C ASN A 770 -4.07 6.76 -53.33
N LYS A 771 -3.17 6.18 -52.52
CA LYS A 771 -3.13 4.74 -52.25
C LYS A 771 -4.04 4.47 -51.07
N SER A 772 -5.07 3.66 -51.30
CA SER A 772 -6.14 3.36 -50.34
C SER A 772 -5.67 2.59 -49.09
N THR A 773 -4.49 1.97 -49.11
CA THR A 773 -3.98 1.17 -47.99
C THR A 773 -2.45 1.22 -47.90
N LEU A 774 -1.95 1.89 -46.85
CA LEU A 774 -0.55 1.74 -46.41
C LEU A 774 -0.51 0.86 -45.17
N LYS A 775 0.41 -0.11 -45.18
CA LYS A 775 0.69 -0.99 -44.06
C LYS A 775 1.89 -0.43 -43.30
N ILE A 776 1.77 -0.29 -41.98
CA ILE A 776 2.86 0.12 -41.09
C ILE A 776 3.15 -0.96 -40.06
N GLU A 777 4.37 -0.97 -39.55
CA GLU A 777 4.76 -1.83 -38.45
C GLU A 777 4.68 -1.05 -37.12
N ILE A 778 3.82 -1.50 -36.20
CA ILE A 778 3.72 -0.98 -34.84
C ILE A 778 3.93 -2.16 -33.88
N VAL A 779 4.91 -2.06 -32.98
CA VAL A 779 5.23 -3.10 -31.98
C VAL A 779 5.39 -4.48 -32.64
N GLY A 780 6.12 -4.55 -33.75
CA GLY A 780 6.36 -5.80 -34.49
C GLY A 780 5.17 -6.33 -35.28
N LYS A 781 4.08 -5.55 -35.45
CA LYS A 781 2.87 -5.94 -36.17
C LYS A 781 2.59 -5.06 -37.37
N THR A 782 2.36 -5.70 -38.51
CA THR A 782 1.96 -5.02 -39.75
C THR A 782 0.46 -4.75 -39.77
N ILE A 783 0.06 -3.49 -39.70
CA ILE A 783 -1.34 -3.05 -39.62
C ILE A 783 -1.70 -2.10 -40.76
N THR A 784 -2.97 -2.10 -41.16
CA THR A 784 -3.53 -1.09 -42.07
C THR A 784 -4.03 0.11 -41.27
N VAL A 785 -3.63 1.32 -41.67
CA VAL A 785 -4.07 2.55 -41.01
C VAL A 785 -5.30 3.12 -41.72
N ASN A 786 -6.36 3.38 -40.95
CA ASN A 786 -7.54 4.10 -41.40
C ASN A 786 -7.26 5.61 -41.44
N SER A 787 -7.59 6.28 -42.55
CA SER A 787 -7.31 7.70 -42.78
C SER A 787 -8.05 8.67 -41.84
N ASN A 788 -9.09 8.18 -41.17
CA ASN A 788 -9.92 8.94 -40.23
C ASN A 788 -9.38 8.96 -38.79
N MET A 789 -8.36 8.14 -38.49
CA MET A 789 -7.71 8.07 -37.19
C MET A 789 -7.05 9.41 -36.82
N ALA A 790 -7.22 9.83 -35.56
CA ALA A 790 -6.54 10.97 -34.96
C ALA A 790 -6.09 10.72 -33.51
N ILE A 791 -4.99 11.39 -33.12
CA ILE A 791 -4.45 11.37 -31.76
C ILE A 791 -4.53 12.77 -31.17
N PHE A 792 -5.09 12.86 -29.98
CA PHE A 792 -5.16 14.07 -29.18
C PHE A 792 -4.50 13.82 -27.82
N ILE A 793 -3.80 14.83 -27.33
CA ILE A 793 -3.23 14.84 -25.98
C ILE A 793 -3.75 16.07 -25.25
N THR A 794 -4.11 15.93 -23.98
CA THR A 794 -4.44 17.07 -23.12
C THR A 794 -3.45 17.15 -21.98
N MET A 795 -3.07 18.37 -21.63
CA MET A 795 -2.12 18.61 -20.56
C MET A 795 -2.57 19.76 -19.66
N ASN A 796 -2.23 19.61 -18.39
CA ASN A 796 -2.47 20.56 -17.33
C ASN A 796 -1.10 21.04 -16.81
N PRO A 797 -0.52 22.11 -17.40
CA PRO A 797 0.82 22.59 -17.03
C PRO A 797 0.84 23.19 -15.61
N GLY A 798 1.96 23.05 -14.89
CA GLY A 798 2.22 23.73 -13.61
C GLY A 798 1.78 23.01 -12.32
N TYR A 799 1.25 21.79 -12.41
CA TYR A 799 0.96 20.94 -11.24
C TYR A 799 2.17 20.07 -10.87
N ALA A 800 2.35 19.80 -9.58
CA ALA A 800 3.40 18.92 -9.08
C ALA A 800 3.24 17.48 -9.61
N GLY A 801 4.36 16.77 -9.83
CA GLY A 801 4.38 15.39 -10.31
C GLY A 801 4.15 15.20 -11.82
N ARG A 802 4.29 16.25 -12.65
CA ARG A 802 4.08 16.16 -14.11
C ARG A 802 5.35 16.42 -14.91
N SER A 803 5.63 15.54 -15.88
CA SER A 803 6.78 15.59 -16.78
C SER A 803 6.62 16.69 -17.84
N ASN A 804 7.75 17.24 -18.31
CA ASN A 804 7.74 18.07 -19.52
C ASN A 804 7.69 17.18 -20.76
N LEU A 805 6.94 17.60 -21.78
CA LEU A 805 6.90 16.85 -23.04
C LEU A 805 8.22 17.01 -23.80
N PRO A 806 8.79 15.91 -24.35
CA PRO A 806 9.95 15.98 -25.24
C PRO A 806 9.68 16.84 -26.48
N ASP A 807 10.69 17.57 -26.97
CA ASP A 807 10.50 18.50 -28.10
C ASP A 807 10.14 17.79 -29.41
N ASN A 808 10.68 16.58 -29.62
CA ASN A 808 10.31 15.72 -30.76
C ASN A 808 8.81 15.43 -30.77
N LEU A 809 8.23 15.13 -29.59
CA LEU A 809 6.80 14.89 -29.46
C LEU A 809 6.02 16.19 -29.71
N LYS A 810 6.43 17.34 -29.15
CA LYS A 810 5.75 18.62 -29.39
C LYS A 810 5.62 18.94 -30.89
N SER A 811 6.61 18.58 -31.70
CA SER A 811 6.59 18.80 -33.16
C SER A 811 5.49 18.00 -33.89
N LEU A 812 5.02 16.88 -33.31
CA LEU A 812 3.99 16.01 -33.88
C LEU A 812 2.56 16.53 -33.60
N PHE A 813 2.41 17.54 -32.75
CA PHE A 813 1.11 18.05 -32.31
C PHE A 813 0.95 19.55 -32.58
N ARG A 814 -0.26 19.95 -33.01
CA ARG A 814 -0.67 21.35 -33.02
C ARG A 814 -1.22 21.72 -31.66
N SER A 815 -0.51 22.60 -30.96
CA SER A 815 -0.86 23.02 -29.61
C SER A 815 -1.81 24.22 -29.63
N LEU A 816 -2.78 24.23 -28.71
CA LEU A 816 -3.70 25.34 -28.50
C LEU A 816 -3.87 25.62 -27.00
N ALA A 817 -3.65 26.87 -26.61
CA ALA A 817 -3.88 27.31 -25.24
C ALA A 817 -5.38 27.53 -24.97
N MET A 818 -5.94 26.76 -24.03
CA MET A 818 -7.30 26.91 -23.50
C MET A 818 -7.22 27.57 -22.11
N THR A 819 -7.22 28.90 -22.10
CA THR A 819 -6.95 29.70 -20.88
C THR A 819 -8.19 29.91 -20.02
N VAL A 820 -9.19 30.66 -20.50
CA VAL A 820 -10.38 31.01 -19.73
C VAL A 820 -11.64 30.88 -20.60
N PRO A 821 -12.62 30.07 -20.19
CA PRO A 821 -13.90 29.93 -20.91
C PRO A 821 -14.81 31.15 -20.69
N ASP A 822 -15.70 31.40 -21.66
CA ASP A 822 -16.71 32.45 -21.55
C ASP A 822 -17.86 32.01 -20.62
N LYS A 823 -17.75 32.37 -19.34
CA LYS A 823 -18.74 32.01 -18.33
C LYS A 823 -20.11 32.63 -18.60
N VAL A 824 -20.18 33.81 -19.21
CA VAL A 824 -21.45 34.54 -19.47
C VAL A 824 -22.27 33.81 -20.51
N LEU A 825 -21.64 33.45 -21.64
CA LEU A 825 -22.30 32.70 -22.71
C LEU A 825 -22.73 31.31 -22.22
N ILE A 826 -21.87 30.63 -21.45
CA ILE A 826 -22.23 29.33 -20.86
C ILE A 826 -23.46 29.47 -19.95
N ALA A 827 -23.47 30.47 -19.06
CA ALA A 827 -24.61 30.69 -18.16
C ALA A 827 -25.89 31.04 -18.93
N GLN A 828 -25.80 31.85 -19.98
CA GLN A 828 -26.92 32.20 -20.85
C GLN A 828 -27.54 30.95 -21.50
N VAL A 829 -26.72 30.10 -22.12
CA VAL A 829 -27.19 28.89 -22.80
C VAL A 829 -27.82 27.91 -21.82
N MET A 830 -27.22 27.74 -20.64
CA MET A 830 -27.76 26.89 -19.59
C MET A 830 -29.11 27.42 -19.07
N LEU A 831 -29.26 28.74 -18.87
CA LEU A 831 -30.53 29.33 -18.46
C LEU A 831 -31.62 29.13 -19.54
N TYR A 832 -31.29 29.32 -20.81
CA TYR A 832 -32.22 29.03 -21.91
C TYR A 832 -32.64 27.56 -21.92
N SER A 833 -31.70 26.62 -21.71
CA SER A 833 -32.02 25.20 -21.64
C SER A 833 -32.86 24.83 -20.40
N GLN A 834 -32.91 25.70 -19.39
CA GLN A 834 -33.82 25.60 -18.25
C GLN A 834 -35.16 26.34 -18.46
N GLY A 835 -35.37 26.95 -19.63
CA GLY A 835 -36.60 27.65 -20.00
C GLY A 835 -36.69 29.10 -19.51
N PHE A 836 -35.56 29.76 -19.21
CA PHE A 836 -35.53 31.20 -18.89
C PHE A 836 -35.60 32.06 -20.15
N ARG A 837 -36.43 33.11 -20.13
CA ARG A 837 -36.61 34.05 -21.24
C ARG A 837 -35.59 35.19 -21.16
N ASP A 838 -35.32 35.71 -19.97
CA ASP A 838 -34.38 36.80 -19.71
C ASP A 838 -32.94 36.30 -19.48
N ALA A 839 -32.63 35.10 -19.98
CA ALA A 839 -31.35 34.41 -19.80
C ALA A 839 -30.13 35.27 -20.17
N GLU A 840 -30.23 36.12 -21.21
CA GLU A 840 -29.15 37.01 -21.63
C GLU A 840 -28.89 38.16 -20.63
N ILE A 841 -29.94 38.68 -19.98
CA ILE A 841 -29.83 39.75 -18.98
C ILE A 841 -29.32 39.14 -17.67
N LEU A 842 -29.88 38.00 -17.27
CA LEU A 842 -29.53 37.29 -16.04
C LEU A 842 -28.07 36.82 -16.05
N SER A 843 -27.58 36.24 -17.15
CA SER A 843 -26.19 35.76 -17.22
C SER A 843 -25.16 36.88 -17.06
N LYS A 844 -25.44 38.06 -17.63
CA LYS A 844 -24.61 39.28 -17.50
C LYS A 844 -24.60 39.85 -16.06
N LYS A 845 -25.52 39.43 -15.19
CA LYS A 845 -25.54 39.78 -13.76
C LYS A 845 -24.92 38.68 -12.88
N ILE A 846 -25.30 37.42 -13.12
CA ILE A 846 -24.88 36.27 -12.31
C ILE A 846 -23.36 36.06 -12.38
N VAL A 847 -22.76 36.15 -13.56
CA VAL A 847 -21.32 35.85 -13.71
C VAL A 847 -20.43 36.90 -13.05
N PRO A 848 -20.68 38.22 -13.21
CA PRO A 848 -20.00 39.22 -12.40
C PRO A 848 -20.21 39.02 -10.90
N LEU A 849 -21.42 38.67 -10.45
CA LEU A 849 -21.66 38.34 -9.04
C LEU A 849 -20.76 37.21 -8.56
N PHE A 850 -20.63 36.10 -9.29
CA PHE A 850 -19.69 35.02 -8.93
C PHE A 850 -18.23 35.48 -8.87
N THR A 851 -17.85 36.43 -9.73
CA THR A 851 -16.50 37.01 -9.74
C THR A 851 -16.30 37.90 -8.50
N LEU A 852 -17.27 38.76 -8.18
CA LEU A 852 -17.27 39.59 -6.97
C LEU A 852 -17.24 38.73 -5.69
N LEU A 853 -18.02 37.64 -5.64
CA LEU A 853 -18.00 36.70 -4.53
C LEU A 853 -16.60 36.09 -4.35
N SER A 854 -15.90 35.75 -5.43
CA SER A 854 -14.54 35.21 -5.35
C SER A 854 -13.48 36.25 -4.94
N GLU A 855 -13.70 37.53 -5.24
CA GLU A 855 -12.74 38.61 -4.98
C GLU A 855 -12.95 39.29 -3.61
N GLN A 856 -14.19 39.37 -3.13
CA GLN A 856 -14.55 40.13 -1.92
C GLN A 856 -14.79 39.28 -0.67
N LEU A 857 -15.20 38.02 -0.82
CA LEU A 857 -15.39 37.13 0.34
C LEU A 857 -14.04 36.66 0.88
N SER A 858 -14.04 36.16 2.12
CA SER A 858 -12.83 35.64 2.74
C SER A 858 -12.27 34.41 1.98
N ASN A 859 -10.95 34.27 1.94
CA ASN A 859 -10.30 33.17 1.25
C ASN A 859 -10.33 31.87 2.08
N GLN A 860 -11.41 31.10 1.94
CA GLN A 860 -11.60 29.81 2.61
C GLN A 860 -11.33 28.63 1.68
N SER A 861 -10.73 27.55 2.19
CA SER A 861 -10.43 26.34 1.39
C SER A 861 -11.67 25.61 0.86
N HIS A 862 -12.83 25.84 1.47
CA HIS A 862 -14.11 25.24 1.10
C HIS A 862 -14.94 26.11 0.13
N TYR A 863 -14.45 27.28 -0.27
CA TYR A 863 -15.14 28.15 -1.21
C TYR A 863 -14.87 27.73 -2.66
N ASP A 864 -15.94 27.49 -3.41
CA ASP A 864 -15.90 27.20 -4.84
C ASP A 864 -16.89 28.09 -5.60
N PHE A 865 -16.34 29.05 -6.34
CA PHE A 865 -17.05 29.93 -7.27
C PHE A 865 -16.69 29.60 -8.74
N GLY A 866 -16.19 28.38 -8.98
CA GLY A 866 -15.84 27.87 -10.29
C GLY A 866 -17.06 27.54 -11.16
N LEU A 867 -16.78 27.05 -12.37
CA LEU A 867 -17.83 26.74 -13.36
C LEU A 867 -18.76 25.60 -12.94
N ARG A 868 -18.29 24.62 -12.16
CA ARG A 868 -19.14 23.54 -11.64
C ARG A 868 -20.19 24.07 -10.68
N SER A 869 -19.76 24.91 -9.73
CA SER A 869 -20.63 25.62 -8.80
C SER A 869 -21.67 26.46 -9.55
N LEU A 870 -21.24 27.22 -10.57
CA LEU A 870 -22.14 27.98 -11.43
C LEU A 870 -23.18 27.09 -12.14
N LYS A 871 -22.76 26.00 -12.79
CA LYS A 871 -23.67 25.06 -13.45
C LYS A 871 -24.71 24.50 -12.48
N SER A 872 -24.29 24.10 -11.28
CA SER A 872 -25.18 23.57 -10.23
C SER A 872 -26.28 24.57 -9.85
N VAL A 873 -25.91 25.84 -9.65
CA VAL A 873 -26.86 26.91 -9.33
C VAL A 873 -27.86 27.14 -10.48
N LEU A 874 -27.41 27.14 -11.73
CA LEU A 874 -28.30 27.37 -12.88
C LEU A 874 -29.30 26.22 -13.09
N VAL A 875 -28.85 24.97 -12.91
CA VAL A 875 -29.74 23.79 -12.96
C VAL A 875 -30.75 23.83 -11.81
N MET A 876 -30.31 24.24 -10.62
CA MET A 876 -31.20 24.44 -9.46
C MET A 876 -32.26 25.50 -9.73
N ALA A 877 -31.89 26.65 -10.30
CA ALA A 877 -32.84 27.69 -10.70
C ALA A 877 -33.89 27.15 -11.68
N GLY A 878 -33.49 26.30 -12.64
CA GLY A 878 -34.41 25.61 -13.54
C GLY A 878 -35.39 24.67 -12.84
N ASN A 879 -34.92 23.89 -11.85
CA ASN A 879 -35.78 23.02 -11.05
C ASN A 879 -36.82 23.82 -10.26
N ILE A 880 -36.38 24.89 -9.56
CA ILE A 880 -37.25 25.77 -8.79
C ILE A 880 -38.32 26.40 -9.70
N LYS A 881 -37.91 26.88 -10.89
CA LYS A 881 -38.86 27.44 -11.87
C LYS A 881 -39.94 26.44 -12.25
N ARG A 882 -39.58 25.19 -12.53
CA ARG A 882 -40.53 24.14 -12.90
C ARG A 882 -41.47 23.76 -11.74
N GLU A 883 -40.95 23.66 -10.51
CA GLU A 883 -41.77 23.38 -9.34
C GLU A 883 -42.81 24.47 -9.08
N LYS A 884 -42.41 25.74 -9.23
CA LYS A 884 -43.33 26.88 -9.12
C LYS A 884 -44.39 26.88 -10.21
N ILE A 885 -44.02 26.62 -11.47
CA ILE A 885 -44.99 26.51 -12.57
C ILE A 885 -46.01 25.38 -12.31
N LYS A 886 -45.56 24.22 -11.80
CA LYS A 886 -46.46 23.12 -11.40
C LYS A 886 -47.46 23.52 -10.32
N ASN A 887 -47.08 24.44 -9.44
CA ASN A 887 -47.94 24.99 -8.39
C ASN A 887 -48.85 26.14 -8.86
N ASN A 888 -48.99 26.36 -10.18
CA ASN A 888 -49.85 27.36 -10.83
C ASN A 888 -49.54 28.84 -10.50
N THR A 889 -48.32 29.17 -10.09
CA THR A 889 -47.84 30.57 -10.04
C THR A 889 -47.23 30.95 -11.40
N GLN A 890 -48.05 31.50 -12.31
CA GLN A 890 -47.67 31.68 -13.73
C GLN A 890 -46.90 32.98 -14.05
N ASP A 891 -46.87 33.98 -13.17
CA ASP A 891 -46.21 35.27 -13.41
C ASP A 891 -45.25 35.62 -12.25
N GLU A 892 -44.10 34.95 -12.19
CA GLU A 892 -43.04 35.29 -11.22
C GLU A 892 -41.77 35.79 -11.92
N ASP A 893 -41.11 36.76 -11.28
CA ASP A 893 -39.87 37.37 -11.73
C ASP A 893 -38.75 36.33 -11.77
N GLU A 894 -38.18 36.08 -12.95
CA GLU A 894 -37.07 35.15 -13.15
C GLU A 894 -35.85 35.52 -12.27
N GLN A 895 -35.70 36.79 -11.90
CA GLN A 895 -34.66 37.26 -10.99
C GLN A 895 -34.82 36.68 -9.58
N GLU A 896 -36.05 36.60 -9.05
CA GLU A 896 -36.31 36.06 -7.71
C GLU A 896 -35.94 34.57 -7.62
N ILE A 897 -36.22 33.81 -8.68
CA ILE A 897 -35.87 32.38 -8.77
C ILE A 897 -34.35 32.18 -8.77
N VAL A 898 -33.62 33.01 -9.53
CA VAL A 898 -32.16 32.97 -9.56
C VAL A 898 -31.56 33.30 -8.19
N ILE A 899 -32.08 34.33 -7.51
CA ILE A 899 -31.62 34.71 -6.17
C ILE A 899 -31.89 33.60 -5.18
N GLN A 900 -33.07 32.98 -5.24
CA GLN A 900 -33.39 31.82 -4.40
C GLN A 900 -32.38 30.70 -4.60
N ALA A 901 -32.04 30.36 -5.85
CA ALA A 901 -31.04 29.32 -6.14
C ALA A 901 -29.62 29.68 -5.65
N ILE A 902 -29.20 30.94 -5.81
CA ILE A 902 -27.89 31.42 -5.33
C ILE A 902 -27.83 31.34 -3.80
N MET A 903 -28.88 31.82 -3.12
CA MET A 903 -28.97 31.82 -1.66
C MET A 903 -28.97 30.39 -1.11
N ASP A 904 -29.82 29.52 -1.64
CA ASP A 904 -29.94 28.15 -1.17
C ASP A 904 -28.64 27.33 -1.43
N SER A 905 -27.83 27.73 -2.41
CA SER A 905 -26.55 27.06 -2.72
C SER A 905 -25.37 27.57 -1.89
N PHE A 906 -25.27 28.89 -1.66
CA PHE A 906 -24.11 29.51 -0.99
C PHE A 906 -24.29 29.68 0.51
N VAL A 907 -25.49 30.01 1.00
CA VAL A 907 -25.71 30.25 2.45
C VAL A 907 -25.26 29.08 3.32
N PRO A 908 -25.46 27.80 2.93
CA PRO A 908 -24.94 26.67 3.70
C PRO A 908 -23.42 26.62 3.81
N ARG A 909 -22.70 27.22 2.85
CA ARG A 909 -21.23 27.15 2.72
C ARG A 909 -20.51 28.30 3.39
N LEU A 910 -21.14 29.48 3.48
CA LEU A 910 -20.49 30.71 3.92
C LEU A 910 -20.33 30.77 5.44
N VAL A 911 -19.30 31.50 5.87
CA VAL A 911 -19.06 31.87 7.27
C VAL A 911 -19.97 33.03 7.63
N ALA A 912 -20.27 33.24 8.92
CA ALA A 912 -21.24 34.24 9.37
C ALA A 912 -20.92 35.67 8.87
N ASP A 913 -19.66 36.09 8.91
CA ASP A 913 -19.24 37.42 8.47
C ASP A 913 -19.49 37.64 6.96
N ASP A 914 -19.24 36.59 6.17
CA ASP A 914 -19.39 36.59 4.71
C ASP A 914 -20.88 36.54 4.28
N LEU A 915 -21.81 36.10 5.15
CA LEU A 915 -23.25 36.17 4.86
C LEU A 915 -23.74 37.62 4.75
N VAL A 916 -23.18 38.54 5.53
CA VAL A 916 -23.54 39.96 5.46
C VAL A 916 -23.07 40.56 4.13
N LEU A 917 -21.84 40.22 3.73
CA LEU A 917 -21.27 40.63 2.45
C LEU A 917 -22.05 40.07 1.25
N LEU A 918 -22.46 38.80 1.29
CA LEU A 918 -23.31 38.20 0.26
C LEU A 918 -24.61 38.99 0.09
N ASN A 919 -25.30 39.32 1.19
CA ASN A 919 -26.54 40.08 1.12
C ASN A 919 -26.32 41.50 0.54
N SER A 920 -25.21 42.15 0.87
CA SER A 920 -24.85 43.45 0.28
C SER A 920 -24.64 43.32 -1.24
N LEU A 921 -23.83 42.36 -1.67
CA LEU A 921 -23.53 42.10 -3.08
C LEU A 921 -24.77 41.72 -3.89
N LEU A 922 -25.68 40.93 -3.31
CA LEU A 922 -26.95 40.59 -3.94
C LEU A 922 -27.83 41.81 -4.15
N ASN A 923 -27.94 42.69 -3.15
CA ASN A 923 -28.71 43.92 -3.27
C ASN A 923 -28.12 44.88 -4.32
N ASP A 924 -26.79 44.91 -4.47
CA ASP A 924 -26.11 45.72 -5.48
C ASP A 924 -26.35 45.22 -6.91
N VAL A 925 -26.33 43.89 -7.13
CA VAL A 925 -26.51 43.27 -8.46
C VAL A 925 -28.00 43.12 -8.84
N PHE A 926 -28.86 42.84 -7.86
CA PHE A 926 -30.30 42.63 -8.01
C PHE A 926 -31.11 43.57 -7.09
N PRO A 927 -31.15 44.88 -7.39
CA PRO A 927 -31.92 45.82 -6.58
C PRO A 927 -33.42 45.51 -6.65
N ASN A 928 -34.10 45.51 -5.50
CA ASN A 928 -35.54 45.28 -5.29
C ASN A 928 -36.06 43.85 -5.39
N ALA A 929 -35.23 42.84 -5.67
CA ALA A 929 -35.68 41.46 -5.73
C ALA A 929 -35.81 40.84 -4.32
N LYS A 930 -36.94 40.19 -4.02
CA LYS A 930 -37.21 39.64 -2.69
C LYS A 930 -36.77 38.18 -2.59
N TYR A 931 -36.02 37.86 -1.53
CA TYR A 931 -35.71 36.47 -1.20
C TYR A 931 -36.88 35.81 -0.46
N ASN A 932 -37.60 34.92 -1.14
CA ASN A 932 -38.66 34.12 -0.55
C ASN A 932 -38.07 32.78 -0.04
N ARG A 933 -37.90 32.66 1.28
CA ARG A 933 -37.40 31.43 1.91
C ARG A 933 -38.39 30.28 1.69
N PRO A 934 -37.97 29.11 1.18
CA PRO A 934 -38.83 27.94 1.12
C PRO A 934 -39.22 27.49 2.54
N SER A 935 -40.51 27.54 2.88
CA SER A 935 -40.97 27.18 4.22
C SER A 935 -41.09 25.65 4.36
N MET A 936 -40.05 25.00 4.89
CA MET A 936 -40.08 23.58 5.26
C MET A 936 -40.70 23.38 6.65
N THR A 937 -41.91 23.91 6.87
CA THR A 937 -42.57 23.92 8.19
C THR A 937 -42.75 22.52 8.78
N ARG A 938 -43.26 21.57 7.99
CA ARG A 938 -43.46 20.18 8.44
C ARG A 938 -42.15 19.50 8.86
N LEU A 939 -41.07 19.69 8.11
CA LEU A 939 -39.77 19.10 8.44
C LEU A 939 -39.19 19.74 9.71
N ARG A 940 -39.35 21.06 9.86
CA ARG A 940 -38.91 21.78 11.05
C ARG A 940 -39.58 21.26 12.32
N GLU A 941 -40.91 21.10 12.29
CA GLU A 941 -41.68 20.57 13.44
C GLU A 941 -41.20 19.17 13.83
N GLU A 942 -40.96 18.29 12.85
CA GLU A 942 -40.45 16.94 13.13
C GLU A 942 -39.00 16.93 13.65
N ILE A 943 -38.13 17.81 13.14
CA ILE A 943 -36.76 17.97 13.67
C ILE A 943 -36.82 18.37 15.15
N GLU A 944 -37.67 19.34 15.50
CA GLU A 944 -37.84 19.78 16.89
C GLU A 944 -38.42 18.67 17.78
N ASN A 945 -39.34 17.85 17.27
CA ASN A 945 -39.90 16.71 18.00
C ASN A 945 -38.84 15.63 18.26
N VAL A 946 -38.11 15.21 17.22
CA VAL A 946 -37.05 14.19 17.33
C VAL A 946 -35.93 14.67 18.24
N ALA A 947 -35.52 15.92 18.12
CA ALA A 947 -34.46 16.47 18.96
C ALA A 947 -34.86 16.50 20.46
N LYS A 948 -36.13 16.81 20.78
CA LYS A 948 -36.66 16.69 22.15
C LYS A 948 -36.64 15.25 22.67
N GLU A 949 -37.02 14.28 21.85
CA GLU A 949 -36.96 12.85 22.23
C GLU A 949 -35.54 12.35 22.47
N MET A 950 -34.57 12.89 21.73
CA MET A 950 -33.14 12.62 21.91
C MET A 950 -32.52 13.46 23.04
N PHE A 951 -33.33 14.20 23.80
CA PHE A 951 -32.90 15.09 24.89
C PHE A 951 -31.89 16.16 24.46
N LEU A 952 -32.08 16.74 23.27
CA LEU A 952 -31.24 17.81 22.73
C LEU A 952 -31.86 19.19 22.91
N VAL A 953 -31.00 20.20 23.12
CA VAL A 953 -31.41 21.61 23.14
C VAL A 953 -31.61 22.11 21.71
N CYS A 954 -32.84 22.47 21.38
CA CYS A 954 -33.24 22.91 20.04
C CYS A 954 -33.15 24.44 19.91
N GLU A 955 -31.94 24.99 19.73
CA GLU A 955 -31.80 26.41 19.36
C GLU A 955 -32.07 26.63 17.86
N THR A 956 -32.56 27.81 17.50
CA THR A 956 -32.99 28.15 16.14
C THR A 956 -31.88 28.01 15.11
N LEU A 957 -30.65 28.40 15.45
CA LEU A 957 -29.52 28.39 14.52
C LEU A 957 -29.06 26.96 14.19
N TRP A 958 -29.10 26.05 15.17
CA TRP A 958 -28.81 24.64 14.94
C TRP A 958 -29.88 23.98 14.07
N VAL A 959 -31.17 24.23 14.33
CA VAL A 959 -32.28 23.72 13.49
C VAL A 959 -32.17 24.22 12.05
N GLU A 960 -31.77 25.48 11.85
CA GLU A 960 -31.51 26.02 10.50
C GLU A 960 -30.38 25.28 9.79
N LYS A 961 -29.31 24.89 10.49
CA LYS A 961 -28.23 24.07 9.91
C LYS A 961 -28.69 22.67 9.53
N VAL A 962 -29.58 22.06 10.31
CA VAL A 962 -30.20 20.76 9.97
C VAL A 962 -31.08 20.87 8.72
N LEU A 963 -31.81 21.97 8.56
CA LEU A 963 -32.60 22.23 7.34
C LEU A 963 -31.71 22.48 6.11
N GLN A 964 -30.62 23.23 6.26
CA GLN A 964 -29.62 23.43 5.20
C GLN A 964 -29.00 22.09 4.77
N LEU A 965 -28.72 21.22 5.73
CA LEU A 965 -28.22 19.86 5.46
C LEU A 965 -29.19 19.07 4.58
N TYR A 966 -30.50 19.12 4.88
CA TYR A 966 -31.52 18.47 4.04
C TYR A 966 -31.54 19.03 2.62
N GLN A 967 -31.51 20.35 2.47
CA GLN A 967 -31.50 21.02 1.16
C GLN A 967 -30.31 20.54 0.31
N ILE A 968 -29.10 20.55 0.86
CA ILE A 968 -27.90 20.09 0.14
C ILE A 968 -27.97 18.59 -0.18
N THR A 969 -28.61 17.77 0.67
CA THR A 969 -28.77 16.31 0.44
C THR A 969 -29.65 15.99 -0.76
N ASN A 970 -30.60 16.88 -1.09
CA ASN A 970 -31.43 16.74 -2.29
C ASN A 970 -30.70 17.19 -3.56
N LEU A 971 -29.72 18.09 -3.43
CA LEU A 971 -28.95 18.64 -4.55
C LEU A 971 -27.76 17.74 -4.93
N ASN A 972 -27.02 17.23 -3.94
CA ASN A 972 -25.77 16.53 -4.14
C ASN A 972 -25.82 15.12 -3.52
N HIS A 973 -25.15 14.16 -4.17
CA HIS A 973 -24.96 12.81 -3.60
C HIS A 973 -23.73 12.70 -2.70
N GLY A 974 -22.75 13.59 -2.89
CA GLY A 974 -21.58 13.77 -2.02
C GLY A 974 -21.72 15.03 -1.17
N LEU A 975 -21.51 14.95 0.14
CA LEU A 975 -21.64 16.09 1.06
C LEU A 975 -20.48 16.18 2.05
N MET A 976 -20.05 17.39 2.43
CA MET A 976 -19.08 17.59 3.51
C MET A 976 -19.66 18.53 4.57
N PHE A 977 -19.59 18.11 5.84
CA PHE A 977 -19.94 18.90 7.01
C PHE A 977 -18.65 19.38 7.64
N VAL A 978 -18.34 20.65 7.43
CA VAL A 978 -17.07 21.25 7.85
C VAL A 978 -17.31 22.13 9.07
N GLY A 979 -16.52 21.93 10.10
CA GLY A 979 -16.55 22.75 11.29
C GLY A 979 -15.76 22.10 12.42
N PRO A 980 -15.40 22.84 13.48
CA PRO A 980 -14.63 22.29 14.58
C PRO A 980 -15.35 21.14 15.29
N THR A 981 -14.61 20.39 16.10
CA THR A 981 -15.21 19.38 16.98
C THR A 981 -16.23 20.01 17.93
N CYS A 982 -17.20 19.22 18.38
CA CYS A 982 -18.27 19.64 19.31
C CYS A 982 -19.28 20.69 18.79
N CYS A 983 -19.31 21.02 17.49
CA CYS A 983 -20.34 21.93 16.93
C CYS A 983 -21.66 21.22 16.53
N GLY A 984 -21.93 20.03 17.05
CA GLY A 984 -23.20 19.31 16.86
C GLY A 984 -23.42 18.66 15.49
N LYS A 985 -22.38 18.47 14.66
CA LYS A 985 -22.49 17.86 13.31
C LYS A 985 -23.08 16.45 13.36
N THR A 986 -22.53 15.59 14.22
CA THR A 986 -22.98 14.21 14.36
C THR A 986 -24.46 14.12 14.71
N MET A 987 -24.93 14.99 15.61
CA MET A 987 -26.33 15.03 16.02
C MET A 987 -27.23 15.62 14.93
N ALA A 988 -26.74 16.57 14.14
CA ALA A 988 -27.51 17.20 13.07
C ALA A 988 -27.97 16.18 12.02
N TRP A 989 -27.05 15.36 11.51
CA TRP A 989 -27.43 14.34 10.53
C TRP A 989 -28.23 13.19 11.15
N ARG A 990 -27.97 12.81 12.41
CA ARG A 990 -28.75 11.78 13.11
C ARG A 990 -30.22 12.18 13.28
N VAL A 991 -30.45 13.40 13.78
CA VAL A 991 -31.81 13.93 13.93
C VAL A 991 -32.49 14.07 12.58
N LEU A 992 -31.78 14.56 11.56
CA LEU A 992 -32.33 14.65 10.21
C LEU A 992 -32.76 13.28 9.66
N LEU A 993 -31.92 12.25 9.81
CA LEU A 993 -32.23 10.91 9.32
C LEU A 993 -33.50 10.37 9.99
N THR A 994 -33.61 10.51 11.33
CA THR A 994 -34.79 10.06 12.06
C THR A 994 -36.05 10.86 11.72
N ALA A 995 -35.93 12.18 11.52
CA ALA A 995 -37.04 13.03 11.10
C ALA A 995 -37.55 12.64 9.69
N LEU A 996 -36.64 12.38 8.75
CA LEU A 996 -36.99 11.93 7.40
C LEU A 996 -37.67 10.55 7.41
N ASN A 997 -37.22 9.63 8.28
CA ASN A 997 -37.86 8.32 8.40
C ASN A 997 -39.35 8.43 8.77
N ARG A 998 -39.72 9.42 9.61
CA ARG A 998 -41.11 9.68 10.00
C ARG A 998 -41.93 10.34 8.90
N ILE A 999 -41.32 11.28 8.16
CA ILE A 999 -42.02 12.04 7.13
C ILE A 999 -42.26 11.19 5.88
N GLU A 1000 -41.24 10.46 5.46
CA GLU A 1000 -41.24 9.69 4.21
C GLU A 1000 -41.70 8.24 4.40
N ASN A 1001 -41.88 7.78 5.64
CA ASN A 1001 -42.16 6.37 5.99
C ASN A 1001 -41.16 5.38 5.34
N SER A 1002 -39.91 5.81 5.18
CA SER A 1002 -38.81 5.01 4.65
C SER A 1002 -37.76 4.82 5.73
N ASP A 1003 -37.28 3.59 5.93
CA ASP A 1003 -36.20 3.32 6.87
C ASP A 1003 -34.90 3.96 6.39
N GLY A 1004 -34.25 4.73 7.27
CA GLY A 1004 -32.94 5.33 7.05
C GLY A 1004 -31.86 4.60 7.83
N GLN A 1005 -30.77 4.24 7.16
CA GLN A 1005 -29.61 3.58 7.74
C GLN A 1005 -28.34 4.39 7.45
N ALA A 1006 -27.50 4.55 8.48
CA ALA A 1006 -26.19 5.19 8.37
C ALA A 1006 -25.07 4.17 8.64
N HIS A 1007 -24.00 4.23 7.84
CA HIS A 1007 -22.77 3.46 8.02
C HIS A 1007 -21.63 4.44 8.26
N ILE A 1008 -20.97 4.36 9.42
CA ILE A 1008 -19.90 5.28 9.82
C ILE A 1008 -18.56 4.59 9.61
N ILE A 1009 -17.64 5.25 8.93
CA ILE A 1009 -16.31 4.75 8.58
C ILE A 1009 -15.28 5.80 8.98
N ASP A 1010 -14.27 5.41 9.76
CA ASP A 1010 -13.06 6.21 9.92
C ASP A 1010 -12.06 5.79 8.81
N PRO A 1011 -11.82 6.64 7.79
CA PRO A 1011 -10.98 6.29 6.67
C PRO A 1011 -9.48 6.27 7.02
N LYS A 1012 -9.06 6.91 8.12
CA LYS A 1012 -7.65 6.94 8.55
C LYS A 1012 -7.29 5.79 9.49
N ALA A 1013 -8.28 5.18 10.13
CA ALA A 1013 -8.07 4.00 10.97
C ALA A 1013 -7.75 2.71 10.17
N ILE A 1014 -7.97 2.72 8.86
CA ILE A 1014 -7.80 1.56 7.99
C ILE A 1014 -6.91 1.88 6.79
N SER A 1015 -6.26 0.86 6.23
CA SER A 1015 -5.46 1.04 5.03
C SER A 1015 -6.36 1.29 3.81
N LYS A 1016 -5.79 1.86 2.74
CA LYS A 1016 -6.49 2.06 1.46
C LYS A 1016 -7.05 0.75 0.91
N ASP A 1017 -6.30 -0.34 1.04
CA ASP A 1017 -6.67 -1.67 0.58
C ASP A 1017 -7.79 -2.27 1.43
N ASP A 1018 -7.81 -2.03 2.75
CA ASP A 1018 -8.91 -2.47 3.62
C ASP A 1018 -10.18 -1.62 3.44
N LEU A 1019 -10.06 -0.38 2.96
CA LEU A 1019 -11.18 0.50 2.68
C LEU A 1019 -11.88 0.13 1.36
N TYR A 1020 -11.11 -0.01 0.26
CA TYR A 1020 -11.64 -0.24 -1.08
C TYR A 1020 -11.55 -1.68 -1.57
N GLY A 1021 -10.77 -2.52 -0.90
CA GLY A 1021 -10.47 -3.87 -1.34
C GLY A 1021 -9.24 -3.93 -2.23
N TYR A 1022 -8.66 -5.12 -2.29
CA TYR A 1022 -7.49 -5.41 -3.11
C TYR A 1022 -7.65 -6.76 -3.80
N MET A 1023 -6.97 -6.92 -4.93
CA MET A 1023 -6.87 -8.20 -5.61
C MET A 1023 -5.59 -8.89 -5.15
N ASP A 1024 -5.70 -10.02 -4.46
CA ASP A 1024 -4.53 -10.82 -4.12
C ASP A 1024 -3.95 -11.41 -5.41
N GLN A 1025 -2.75 -11.00 -5.80
CA GLN A 1025 -2.12 -11.47 -7.04
C GLN A 1025 -1.83 -12.97 -7.03
N ASN A 1026 -1.72 -13.59 -5.84
CA ASN A 1026 -1.38 -15.01 -5.66
C ASN A 1026 -2.59 -15.94 -5.79
N THR A 1027 -3.77 -15.48 -5.37
CA THR A 1027 -5.02 -16.25 -5.46
C THR A 1027 -5.96 -15.72 -6.55
N ARG A 1028 -5.70 -14.50 -7.06
CA ARG A 1028 -6.60 -13.71 -7.92
C ARG A 1028 -8.00 -13.54 -7.34
N GLU A 1029 -8.14 -13.74 -6.04
CA GLU A 1029 -9.38 -13.51 -5.34
C GLU A 1029 -9.44 -12.04 -4.94
N TRP A 1030 -10.57 -11.44 -5.28
CA TRP A 1030 -10.89 -10.10 -4.82
C TRP A 1030 -11.30 -10.16 -3.36
N THR A 1031 -10.60 -9.42 -2.52
CA THR A 1031 -11.01 -9.19 -1.13
C THR A 1031 -11.68 -7.84 -1.08
N ASP A 1032 -12.97 -7.82 -0.74
CA ASP A 1032 -13.71 -6.58 -0.58
C ASP A 1032 -13.20 -5.78 0.62
N GLY A 1033 -13.04 -4.47 0.43
CA GLY A 1033 -12.83 -3.54 1.52
C GLY A 1033 -14.15 -3.16 2.19
N LEU A 1034 -14.05 -2.41 3.29
CA LEU A 1034 -15.22 -2.02 4.07
C LEU A 1034 -16.24 -1.21 3.25
N PHE A 1035 -15.78 -0.23 2.46
CA PHE A 1035 -16.65 0.61 1.64
C PHE A 1035 -17.28 -0.19 0.49
N THR A 1036 -16.51 -1.03 -0.20
CA THR A 1036 -17.05 -1.84 -1.31
C THR A 1036 -18.02 -2.89 -0.82
N HIS A 1037 -17.75 -3.51 0.34
CA HIS A 1037 -18.66 -4.44 0.96
C HIS A 1037 -20.02 -3.80 1.30
N ILE A 1038 -20.02 -2.60 1.91
CA ILE A 1038 -21.24 -1.85 2.21
C ILE A 1038 -21.99 -1.51 0.92
N LEU A 1039 -21.28 -1.00 -0.08
CA LEU A 1039 -21.89 -0.61 -1.35
C LEU A 1039 -22.51 -1.82 -2.08
N ARG A 1040 -21.81 -2.95 -2.14
CA ARG A 1040 -22.32 -4.21 -2.72
C ARG A 1040 -23.57 -4.71 -1.99
N LYS A 1041 -23.55 -4.71 -0.66
CA LYS A 1041 -24.72 -5.09 0.14
C LYS A 1041 -25.96 -4.25 -0.19
N ILE A 1042 -25.78 -2.95 -0.45
CA ILE A 1042 -26.88 -2.07 -0.87
C ILE A 1042 -27.33 -2.39 -2.29
N ILE A 1043 -26.40 -2.62 -3.22
CA ILE A 1043 -26.68 -2.93 -4.63
C ILE A 1043 -27.40 -4.29 -4.76
N ASP A 1044 -26.94 -5.31 -4.05
CA ASP A 1044 -27.49 -6.67 -4.09
C ASP A 1044 -28.90 -6.74 -3.52
N ASN A 1045 -29.30 -5.76 -2.71
CA ASN A 1045 -30.68 -5.55 -2.23
C ASN A 1045 -31.31 -6.77 -1.54
N LEU A 1046 -30.50 -7.60 -0.86
CA LEU A 1046 -30.95 -8.87 -0.29
C LEU A 1046 -32.04 -8.72 0.78
N ARG A 1047 -32.11 -7.56 1.46
CA ARG A 1047 -33.09 -7.25 2.52
C ARG A 1047 -33.91 -5.99 2.20
N GLY A 1048 -33.98 -5.60 0.93
CA GLY A 1048 -34.72 -4.40 0.51
C GLY A 1048 -33.96 -3.10 0.74
N GLU A 1049 -32.62 -3.12 0.83
CA GLU A 1049 -31.76 -1.96 1.02
C GLU A 1049 -32.00 -0.82 0.01
N LEU A 1050 -32.40 -1.12 -1.23
CA LEU A 1050 -32.73 -0.11 -2.26
C LEU A 1050 -33.99 0.69 -1.95
N SER A 1051 -34.91 0.14 -1.13
CA SER A 1051 -36.11 0.86 -0.66
C SER A 1051 -35.85 1.75 0.55
N LYS A 1052 -34.65 1.63 1.15
CA LYS A 1052 -34.22 2.35 2.34
C LYS A 1052 -33.30 3.49 1.98
N ARG A 1053 -33.30 4.56 2.77
CA ARG A 1053 -32.33 5.65 2.64
C ARG A 1053 -30.99 5.21 3.24
N GLN A 1054 -29.91 5.28 2.48
CA GLN A 1054 -28.60 4.75 2.89
C GLN A 1054 -27.56 5.87 2.92
N TRP A 1055 -27.01 6.19 4.08
CA TRP A 1055 -25.95 7.19 4.23
C TRP A 1055 -24.64 6.52 4.61
N ILE A 1056 -23.57 6.81 3.88
CA ILE A 1056 -22.22 6.34 4.19
C ILE A 1056 -21.44 7.58 4.63
N ILE A 1057 -21.01 7.61 5.88
CA ILE A 1057 -20.42 8.77 6.55
C ILE A 1057 -18.96 8.45 6.84
N PHE A 1058 -18.06 9.21 6.23
CA PHE A 1058 -16.65 9.21 6.56
C PHE A 1058 -16.40 10.23 7.68
N ASP A 1059 -16.10 9.75 8.88
CA ASP A 1059 -15.79 10.58 10.05
C ASP A 1059 -14.28 10.60 10.27
N GLY A 1060 -13.63 11.70 9.89
CA GLY A 1060 -12.17 11.83 9.91
C GLY A 1060 -11.64 12.71 8.78
N ASP A 1061 -10.39 13.17 8.88
CA ASP A 1061 -9.86 14.13 7.91
C ASP A 1061 -9.76 13.55 6.49
N VAL A 1062 -9.97 14.41 5.51
CA VAL A 1062 -9.81 14.11 4.09
C VAL A 1062 -8.33 14.18 3.69
N ASP A 1063 -7.82 13.06 3.20
CA ASP A 1063 -6.46 12.92 2.65
C ASP A 1063 -6.53 12.60 1.14
N PRO A 1064 -5.69 13.21 0.28
CA PRO A 1064 -5.62 12.89 -1.14
C PRO A 1064 -5.45 11.40 -1.45
N GLU A 1065 -4.72 10.63 -0.64
CA GLU A 1065 -4.35 9.25 -0.95
C GLU A 1065 -5.56 8.31 -1.12
N TRP A 1066 -6.56 8.47 -0.26
CA TRP A 1066 -7.77 7.65 -0.27
C TRP A 1066 -8.96 8.34 -0.94
N VAL A 1067 -9.08 9.67 -0.86
CA VAL A 1067 -10.24 10.39 -1.43
C VAL A 1067 -10.21 10.46 -2.96
N GLU A 1068 -9.03 10.40 -3.58
CA GLU A 1068 -8.94 10.45 -5.03
C GLU A 1068 -9.73 9.34 -5.74
N ASN A 1069 -9.78 8.14 -5.15
CA ASN A 1069 -10.56 7.01 -5.67
C ASN A 1069 -12.09 7.29 -5.66
N LEU A 1070 -12.57 8.18 -4.78
CA LEU A 1070 -13.98 8.57 -4.69
C LEU A 1070 -14.35 9.67 -5.67
N ASN A 1071 -13.40 10.35 -6.32
CA ASN A 1071 -13.70 11.44 -7.23
C ASN A 1071 -14.68 11.03 -8.34
N SER A 1072 -14.55 9.82 -8.89
CA SER A 1072 -15.47 9.27 -9.90
C SER A 1072 -16.86 8.95 -9.36
N VAL A 1073 -16.96 8.65 -8.06
CA VAL A 1073 -18.23 8.44 -7.34
C VAL A 1073 -18.91 9.76 -7.03
N LEU A 1074 -18.15 10.77 -6.62
CA LEU A 1074 -18.62 12.10 -6.22
C LEU A 1074 -18.98 12.99 -7.41
N ASP A 1075 -18.48 12.68 -8.62
CA ASP A 1075 -18.87 13.37 -9.85
C ASP A 1075 -20.25 12.92 -10.38
N ASP A 1076 -20.72 13.55 -11.46
CA ASP A 1076 -21.98 13.23 -12.15
C ASP A 1076 -22.03 11.76 -12.64
N ASN A 1077 -20.87 11.11 -12.78
CA ASN A 1077 -20.74 9.71 -13.20
C ASN A 1077 -21.33 8.71 -12.21
N LYS A 1078 -21.27 8.99 -10.90
CA LYS A 1078 -21.79 8.12 -9.82
C LYS A 1078 -21.27 6.67 -9.91
N LEU A 1079 -20.00 6.49 -10.25
CA LEU A 1079 -19.40 5.17 -10.50
C LEU A 1079 -18.08 5.01 -9.74
N LEU A 1080 -17.98 3.98 -8.90
CA LEU A 1080 -16.74 3.52 -8.30
C LEU A 1080 -16.07 2.54 -9.25
N THR A 1081 -14.82 2.80 -9.60
CA THR A 1081 -14.02 1.86 -10.41
C THR A 1081 -12.99 1.22 -9.51
N LEU A 1082 -13.02 -0.11 -9.42
CA LEU A 1082 -12.12 -0.89 -8.59
C LEU A 1082 -10.89 -1.34 -9.39
N PRO A 1083 -9.75 -1.66 -8.74
CA PRO A 1083 -8.55 -2.14 -9.40
C PRO A 1083 -8.76 -3.42 -10.23
N ASN A 1084 -9.76 -4.25 -9.85
CA ASN A 1084 -10.17 -5.43 -10.62
C ASN A 1084 -10.95 -5.11 -11.91
N GLY A 1085 -11.15 -3.82 -12.23
CA GLY A 1085 -11.90 -3.36 -13.39
C GLY A 1085 -13.42 -3.35 -13.21
N GLU A 1086 -13.92 -3.82 -12.08
CA GLU A 1086 -15.33 -3.79 -11.73
C GLU A 1086 -15.80 -2.35 -11.50
N ARG A 1087 -17.02 -2.05 -11.96
CA ARG A 1087 -17.62 -0.72 -11.82
C ARG A 1087 -18.91 -0.83 -11.02
N LEU A 1088 -18.87 -0.34 -9.78
CA LEU A 1088 -20.03 -0.29 -8.91
C LEU A 1088 -20.72 1.07 -9.06
N ALA A 1089 -21.96 1.06 -9.52
CA ALA A 1089 -22.77 2.27 -9.61
C ALA A 1089 -23.30 2.64 -8.23
N LEU A 1090 -23.24 3.92 -7.87
CA LEU A 1090 -23.84 4.44 -6.65
C LEU A 1090 -25.37 4.51 -6.83
N PRO A 1091 -26.17 3.74 -6.09
CA PRO A 1091 -27.63 3.77 -6.20
C PRO A 1091 -28.20 5.16 -5.81
N PRO A 1092 -29.35 5.57 -6.39
CA PRO A 1092 -29.90 6.91 -6.17
C PRO A 1092 -30.34 7.18 -4.71
N ASN A 1093 -30.60 6.13 -3.93
CA ASN A 1093 -30.95 6.19 -2.51
C ASN A 1093 -29.72 6.31 -1.58
N VAL A 1094 -28.50 6.25 -2.12
CA VAL A 1094 -27.25 6.38 -1.34
C VAL A 1094 -26.76 7.83 -1.32
N ARG A 1095 -26.24 8.25 -0.17
CA ARG A 1095 -25.48 9.50 0.00
C ARG A 1095 -24.14 9.21 0.65
N VAL A 1096 -23.08 9.83 0.13
CA VAL A 1096 -21.73 9.77 0.69
C VAL A 1096 -21.44 11.10 1.38
N MET A 1097 -21.13 11.04 2.66
CA MET A 1097 -21.00 12.21 3.53
C MET A 1097 -19.62 12.20 4.20
N PHE A 1098 -19.05 13.38 4.44
CA PHE A 1098 -17.78 13.55 5.14
C PHE A 1098 -17.98 14.48 6.33
N GLU A 1099 -17.69 14.00 7.53
CA GLU A 1099 -17.64 14.81 8.74
C GLU A 1099 -16.18 15.19 9.01
N VAL A 1100 -15.84 16.46 8.82
CA VAL A 1100 -14.44 16.94 8.84
C VAL A 1100 -14.28 18.20 9.68
N GLN A 1101 -13.10 18.35 10.29
CA GLN A 1101 -12.75 19.59 10.99
C GLN A 1101 -12.40 20.72 10.03
N ASP A 1102 -11.48 20.45 9.09
CA ASP A 1102 -11.06 21.37 8.05
C ASP A 1102 -10.73 20.65 6.74
N LEU A 1103 -10.45 21.42 5.70
CA LEU A 1103 -10.15 20.93 4.35
C LEU A 1103 -8.78 21.39 3.86
N ARG A 1104 -7.79 21.52 4.75
CA ARG A 1104 -6.45 22.02 4.37
C ARG A 1104 -5.72 21.09 3.41
N HIS A 1105 -5.95 19.78 3.53
CA HIS A 1105 -5.32 18.74 2.72
C HIS A 1105 -6.20 18.28 1.55
N ALA A 1106 -7.44 18.76 1.46
CA ALA A 1106 -8.34 18.42 0.37
C ALA A 1106 -8.01 19.22 -0.89
N THR A 1107 -8.08 18.56 -2.05
CA THR A 1107 -7.93 19.28 -3.32
C THR A 1107 -9.22 20.02 -3.68
N LEU A 1108 -9.11 21.20 -4.30
CA LEU A 1108 -10.26 21.94 -4.85
C LEU A 1108 -11.10 21.08 -5.81
N ALA A 1109 -10.47 20.13 -6.51
CA ALA A 1109 -11.17 19.20 -7.40
C ALA A 1109 -12.16 18.31 -6.63
N THR A 1110 -11.78 17.81 -5.45
CA THR A 1110 -12.66 17.04 -4.56
C THR A 1110 -13.77 17.93 -4.00
N VAL A 1111 -13.42 19.10 -3.47
CA VAL A 1111 -14.39 20.04 -2.84
C VAL A 1111 -15.45 20.48 -3.86
N SER A 1112 -15.07 20.75 -5.11
CA SER A 1112 -16.00 21.17 -6.17
C SER A 1112 -17.06 20.12 -6.54
N ARG A 1113 -16.89 18.86 -6.13
CA ARG A 1113 -17.81 17.75 -6.40
C ARG A 1113 -18.78 17.47 -5.24
N THR A 1114 -18.56 18.09 -4.09
CA THR A 1114 -19.37 17.86 -2.89
C THR A 1114 -20.20 19.08 -2.51
N GLY A 1115 -21.39 18.84 -1.97
CA GLY A 1115 -22.18 19.88 -1.33
C GLY A 1115 -21.58 20.21 0.05
N MET A 1116 -21.48 21.49 0.39
CA MET A 1116 -20.82 21.93 1.62
C MET A 1116 -21.84 22.47 2.62
N VAL A 1117 -21.70 22.07 3.88
CA VAL A 1117 -22.42 22.68 5.01
C VAL A 1117 -21.42 23.07 6.08
N TRP A 1118 -21.29 24.37 6.32
CA TRP A 1118 -20.40 24.94 7.31
C TRP A 1118 -21.10 25.07 8.67
N PHE A 1119 -20.51 24.50 9.72
CA PHE A 1119 -20.96 24.59 11.10
C PHE A 1119 -20.02 25.51 11.89
N ASN A 1120 -20.52 26.69 12.27
CA ASN A 1120 -19.79 27.63 13.13
C ASN A 1120 -19.64 27.09 14.56
N GLN A 1121 -18.64 27.57 15.30
CA GLN A 1121 -18.53 27.33 16.76
C GLN A 1121 -19.77 27.82 17.53
N GLU A 1122 -20.38 28.91 17.07
CA GLU A 1122 -21.58 29.49 17.66
C GLU A 1122 -22.86 28.67 17.40
N THR A 1123 -22.80 27.65 16.54
CA THR A 1123 -23.96 26.78 16.25
C THR A 1123 -24.42 26.01 17.48
N VAL A 1124 -23.47 25.65 18.36
CA VAL A 1124 -23.75 25.00 19.64
C VAL A 1124 -23.06 25.82 20.71
N THR A 1125 -23.83 26.53 21.52
CA THR A 1125 -23.29 27.37 22.59
C THR A 1125 -22.82 26.52 23.77
N SER A 1126 -21.90 27.05 24.58
CA SER A 1126 -21.49 26.36 25.81
C SER A 1126 -22.66 26.13 26.77
N ALA A 1127 -23.69 26.97 26.72
CA ALA A 1127 -24.92 26.79 27.49
C ALA A 1127 -25.71 25.56 27.02
N MET A 1128 -25.79 25.31 25.71
CA MET A 1128 -26.44 24.12 25.15
C MET A 1128 -25.73 22.82 25.54
N LEU A 1129 -24.40 22.84 25.73
CA LEU A 1129 -23.63 21.64 26.12
C LEU A 1129 -23.73 21.31 27.61
N LEU A 1130 -24.05 22.30 28.45
CA LEU A 1130 -24.13 22.17 29.91
C LEU A 1130 -25.55 21.89 30.42
N GLN A 1131 -26.56 22.08 29.58
CA GLN A 1131 -27.96 21.71 29.81
C GLN A 1131 -28.20 20.27 29.38
#